data_AF-A0A974RVF0-F1
#
_entry.id   AF-A0A974RVF0-F1
#
_cell.length_a   1.000
_cell.length_b   1.000
_cell.length_c   1.000
_cell.angle_alpha   90.00
_cell.angle_beta   90.00
_cell.angle_gamma   90.00
#
_symmetry.space_group_name_H-M   'P 1'
#
loop_
_entity.id
_entity.type
_entity.pdbx_description
1 polymer ?
#
loop_
_entity_poly.entity_id
_entity_poly.type
_entity_poly.pdbx_seq_one_letter_code
_entity_poly.pdbx_strand_id
1 'polypeptide(L)'
;MLTRALDEGDDTALTQAVGERVAPHAGGGAYATALVDALGARALVRVAAHLPAGGGGVTGRAGSGGSGTGSTDPGVPLACTWTSLLATATSSPLWDEGHREALARDLVSLVTVTGDLTEPDTLLLPLGFRRLLTADQDPLTAAAAGTQAPGAGGGQSGPGQVPGTTSPDQVPGAGSTASPGADDGRGLGAGRGRSGSRDPLVLEPKFLASLVRGVMAGETGATTGGLRVGWVEYARLTTTAGGGYSNFPEDAPREVRARYLLYDPLAAVLTAAARTPATVLDVLAPPVSGPDPRTLGPSRRDTVRRVLATRVDGSLWAWVAARAQKAGPACLEALAAAVASASTLRYRPTAPRTNLYEEQAAWLTEQAVVTLAGVDATAWTPPARRAAAVVLANSVGDLWDVATGGVYARGYQPFYRSLPVAWSGRHDVEVTVLLREVLTDDTALAVLSRAVGVLSARHLLSAALTARAPGSWAQAEDTPWKAAHAWLLVVAGRGATLEGYLYAACATGRGVGEDEESPAAGVALAALVQGLDLHGLDPHAPWRPPAAPARAARAVTGGPSLTSQDLGDSVAYDLYHTLLLVMDRTRLLPDEAYLEPPDPFEDETDDQPPRPWNADWMYQDDQDHWHLDPDRADNDPDGFRTWTTTHPVMAATTSGRYSIGTRYDQGVSTQGRPPARHGPGIPPGQAALALLLTAATARLVYGYSHTYQRRAQRHWQHRRARQRRRQERHRHQH
;
A
#
# COMPACT_ATOMS: atom_id res chain seq x y z
N MET A 1 39.65 -8.40 -12.30
CA MET A 1 39.38 -9.25 -11.11
C MET A 1 37.99 -9.85 -11.22
N LEU A 2 36.90 -9.07 -11.19
CA LEU A 2 35.54 -9.60 -11.33
C LEU A 2 35.32 -10.45 -12.60
N THR A 3 35.75 -9.96 -13.78
CA THR A 3 35.67 -10.73 -15.03
C THR A 3 36.42 -12.05 -14.95
N ARG A 4 37.63 -12.02 -14.39
CA ARG A 4 38.45 -13.23 -14.19
C ARG A 4 37.78 -14.22 -13.23
N ALA A 5 37.23 -13.76 -12.11
CA ALA A 5 36.51 -14.61 -11.17
C ALA A 5 35.24 -15.22 -11.80
N LEU A 6 34.54 -14.47 -12.65
CA LEU A 6 33.41 -14.97 -13.44
C LEU A 6 33.83 -16.01 -14.49
N ASP A 7 34.96 -15.81 -15.15
CA ASP A 7 35.47 -16.74 -16.17
C ASP A 7 36.03 -18.02 -15.55
N GLU A 8 36.61 -17.92 -14.34
CA GLU A 8 37.14 -19.05 -13.57
C GLU A 8 36.07 -19.76 -12.71
N GLY A 9 34.86 -19.19 -12.58
CA GLY A 9 33.77 -19.72 -11.75
C GLY A 9 34.04 -19.67 -10.23
N ASP A 10 34.87 -18.73 -9.79
CA ASP A 10 35.28 -18.60 -8.38
C ASP A 10 34.35 -17.65 -7.62
N ASP A 11 33.27 -18.21 -7.08
CA ASP A 11 32.26 -17.50 -6.27
C ASP A 11 32.87 -16.83 -5.02
N THR A 12 33.96 -17.41 -4.48
CA THR A 12 34.63 -16.87 -3.29
C THR A 12 35.43 -15.62 -3.64
N ALA A 13 36.21 -15.66 -4.72
CA ALA A 13 36.93 -14.50 -5.22
C ALA A 13 35.97 -13.38 -5.68
N LEU A 14 34.82 -13.74 -6.23
CA LEU A 14 33.78 -12.80 -6.63
C LEU A 14 33.15 -12.09 -5.41
N THR A 15 32.78 -12.86 -4.39
CA THR A 15 32.26 -12.35 -3.10
C THR A 15 33.27 -11.42 -2.43
N GLN A 16 34.54 -11.82 -2.38
CA GLN A 16 35.63 -11.03 -1.81
C GLN A 16 35.86 -9.74 -2.60
N ALA A 17 35.88 -9.80 -3.93
CA ALA A 17 36.05 -8.62 -4.78
C ALA A 17 34.91 -7.61 -4.56
N VAL A 18 33.66 -8.07 -4.45
CA VAL A 18 32.53 -7.16 -4.16
C VAL A 18 32.61 -6.59 -2.75
N GLY A 19 32.93 -7.40 -1.74
CA GLY A 19 33.03 -6.97 -0.35
C GLY A 19 34.17 -5.99 -0.09
N GLU A 20 35.36 -6.24 -0.62
CA GLU A 20 36.57 -5.47 -0.30
C GLU A 20 36.83 -4.32 -1.27
N ARG A 21 36.41 -4.42 -2.53
CA ARG A 21 36.75 -3.43 -3.58
C ARG A 21 35.57 -2.62 -4.07
N VAL A 22 34.37 -3.19 -4.08
CA VAL A 22 33.17 -2.50 -4.58
C VAL A 22 32.43 -1.81 -3.44
N ALA A 23 32.25 -2.48 -2.30
CA ALA A 23 31.52 -1.94 -1.16
C ALA A 23 32.01 -0.57 -0.66
N PRO A 24 33.34 -0.31 -0.56
CA PRO A 24 33.83 1.00 -0.11
C PRO A 24 33.53 2.16 -1.08
N HIS A 25 33.20 1.85 -2.34
CA HIS A 25 33.06 2.82 -3.42
C HIS A 25 31.67 2.81 -4.08
N ALA A 26 30.75 1.97 -3.62
CA ALA A 26 29.43 1.76 -4.24
C ALA A 26 28.55 3.04 -4.29
N GLY A 27 28.78 4.00 -3.38
CA GLY A 27 28.12 5.31 -3.36
C GLY A 27 28.79 6.38 -4.22
N GLY A 28 29.93 6.10 -4.84
CA GLY A 28 30.66 7.05 -5.68
C GLY A 28 30.19 7.02 -7.13
N GLY A 29 29.52 8.09 -7.59
CA GLY A 29 28.98 8.20 -8.95
C GLY A 29 29.96 7.86 -10.07
N ALA A 30 31.18 8.40 -10.03
CA ALA A 30 32.21 8.14 -11.05
C ALA A 30 32.71 6.69 -11.05
N TYR A 31 32.87 6.09 -9.87
CA TYR A 31 33.27 4.70 -9.74
C TYR A 31 32.16 3.78 -10.26
N ALA A 32 30.92 4.04 -9.83
CA ALA A 32 29.76 3.24 -10.19
C ALA A 32 29.51 3.24 -11.70
N THR A 33 29.52 4.41 -12.35
CA THR A 33 29.33 4.49 -13.80
C THR A 33 30.47 3.81 -14.55
N ALA A 34 31.73 4.08 -14.19
CA ALA A 34 32.88 3.47 -14.84
C ALA A 34 32.92 1.94 -14.70
N LEU A 35 32.54 1.42 -13.53
CA LEU A 35 32.48 -0.02 -13.28
C LEU A 35 31.35 -0.68 -14.08
N VAL A 36 30.16 -0.06 -14.12
CA VAL A 36 29.05 -0.58 -14.93
C VAL A 36 29.41 -0.57 -16.42
N ASP A 37 30.01 0.52 -16.92
CA ASP A 37 30.42 0.64 -18.32
C ASP A 37 31.50 -0.40 -18.69
N ALA A 38 32.44 -0.67 -17.78
CA ALA A 38 33.49 -1.66 -18.00
C ALA A 38 32.99 -3.11 -17.97
N LEU A 39 31.96 -3.41 -17.18
CA LEU A 39 31.38 -4.75 -17.06
C LEU A 39 30.35 -5.04 -18.16
N GLY A 40 29.52 -4.05 -18.49
CA GLY A 40 28.34 -4.22 -19.32
C GLY A 40 27.22 -5.04 -18.66
N ALA A 41 26.06 -5.07 -19.30
CA ALA A 41 24.84 -5.68 -18.77
C ALA A 41 24.98 -7.17 -18.39
N ARG A 42 25.66 -7.97 -19.23
CA ARG A 42 25.80 -9.42 -19.01
C ARG A 42 26.64 -9.74 -17.78
N ALA A 43 27.80 -9.09 -17.61
CA ALA A 43 28.64 -9.34 -16.46
C ALA A 43 28.01 -8.82 -15.16
N LEU A 44 27.29 -7.68 -15.20
CA LEU A 44 26.52 -7.18 -14.04
C LEU A 44 25.51 -8.20 -13.52
N VAL A 45 24.75 -8.80 -14.43
CA VAL A 45 23.74 -9.83 -14.13
C VAL A 45 24.41 -11.10 -13.63
N ARG A 46 25.53 -11.53 -14.23
CA ARG A 46 26.28 -12.70 -13.76
C ARG A 46 26.79 -12.50 -12.33
N VAL A 47 27.44 -11.38 -12.02
CA VAL A 47 27.87 -11.09 -10.62
C VAL A 47 26.68 -11.18 -9.67
N ALA A 48 25.54 -10.57 -10.01
CA ALA A 48 24.35 -10.62 -9.16
C ALA A 48 23.81 -12.04 -8.94
N ALA A 49 23.93 -12.94 -9.92
CA ALA A 49 23.50 -14.33 -9.79
C ALA A 49 24.35 -15.10 -8.76
N HIS A 50 25.65 -14.81 -8.68
CA HIS A 50 26.61 -15.53 -7.84
C HIS A 50 26.79 -14.92 -6.43
N LEU A 51 26.28 -13.72 -6.19
CA LEU A 51 26.33 -13.12 -4.85
C LEU A 51 25.44 -13.87 -3.85
N PRO A 52 25.88 -14.04 -2.60
CA PRO A 52 25.07 -14.69 -1.57
C PRO A 52 23.81 -13.86 -1.28
N ALA A 53 22.65 -14.52 -1.32
CA ALA A 53 21.39 -13.95 -0.86
C ALA A 53 21.43 -13.83 0.67
N GLY A 54 21.23 -12.62 1.20
CA GLY A 54 21.32 -12.39 2.64
C GLY A 54 20.06 -12.88 3.38
N GLY A 55 20.23 -13.77 4.36
CA GLY A 55 19.20 -14.07 5.36
C GLY A 55 19.31 -15.43 6.06
N GLY A 56 20.38 -15.67 6.82
CA GLY A 56 20.45 -16.82 7.73
C GLY A 56 21.69 -16.72 8.62
N GLY A 57 21.48 -16.56 9.92
CA GLY A 57 22.55 -16.51 10.90
C GLY A 57 23.48 -17.71 10.74
N VAL A 58 24.78 -17.45 10.79
CA VAL A 58 25.74 -18.48 11.14
C VAL A 58 25.38 -18.91 12.56
N THR A 59 24.60 -19.98 12.71
CA THR A 59 24.70 -20.82 13.90
C THR A 59 26.11 -21.38 13.83
N GLY A 60 27.03 -20.67 14.49
CA GLY A 60 28.37 -21.16 14.74
C GLY A 60 28.23 -22.53 15.39
N ARG A 61 28.69 -23.56 14.69
CA ARG A 61 28.97 -24.86 15.28
C ARG A 61 29.85 -24.60 16.50
N ALA A 62 29.31 -24.87 17.69
CA ALA A 62 30.08 -24.87 18.91
C ALA A 62 31.27 -25.82 18.75
N GLY A 63 32.49 -25.30 18.95
CA GLY A 63 33.70 -26.11 19.06
C GLY A 63 34.95 -25.47 18.48
N SER A 64 35.71 -24.84 19.38
CA SER A 64 37.17 -24.65 19.38
C SER A 64 37.62 -23.19 19.30
N GLY A 65 38.28 -22.76 20.39
CA GLY A 65 38.64 -21.38 20.68
C GLY A 65 39.73 -20.79 19.79
N GLY A 66 39.70 -19.47 19.73
CA GLY A 66 40.73 -18.65 19.11
C GLY A 66 40.37 -17.17 19.28
N SER A 67 40.97 -16.52 20.28
CA SER A 67 40.91 -15.09 20.53
C SER A 67 41.38 -14.29 19.30
N GLY A 68 40.53 -13.40 18.78
CA GLY A 68 40.90 -12.42 17.77
C GLY A 68 39.84 -11.32 17.67
N THR A 69 40.21 -10.11 18.07
CA THR A 69 39.40 -8.89 18.02
C THR A 69 39.03 -8.49 16.59
N GLY A 70 37.74 -8.37 16.30
CA GLY A 70 37.22 -7.76 15.07
C GLY A 70 35.70 -7.61 15.17
N SER A 71 35.23 -6.37 15.29
CA SER A 71 33.81 -6.02 15.31
C SER A 71 33.09 -6.60 14.09
N THR A 72 32.13 -7.49 14.30
CA THR A 72 31.18 -7.91 13.26
C THR A 72 29.84 -7.27 13.58
N ASP A 73 29.71 -5.99 13.24
CA ASP A 73 28.39 -5.46 12.89
C ASP A 73 27.86 -6.29 11.70
N PRO A 74 26.55 -6.55 11.60
CA PRO A 74 26.01 -7.21 10.42
C PRO A 74 26.24 -6.30 9.20
N GLY A 75 27.27 -6.61 8.41
CA GLY A 75 27.58 -5.88 7.19
C GLY A 75 26.39 -5.88 6.22
N VAL A 76 26.23 -4.80 5.45
CA VAL A 76 25.22 -4.72 4.38
C VAL A 76 25.39 -5.94 3.45
N PRO A 77 24.31 -6.71 3.16
CA PRO A 77 24.42 -7.86 2.27
C PRO A 77 25.03 -7.47 0.92
N LEU A 78 25.92 -8.30 0.38
CA LEU A 78 26.64 -7.98 -0.86
C LEU A 78 25.69 -7.76 -2.06
N ALA A 79 24.55 -8.46 -2.09
CA ALA A 79 23.49 -8.21 -3.07
C ALA A 79 22.91 -6.79 -2.97
N CYS A 80 22.76 -6.25 -1.76
CA CYS A 80 22.34 -4.87 -1.53
C CYS A 80 23.43 -3.89 -1.99
N THR A 81 24.70 -4.17 -1.70
CA THR A 81 25.83 -3.37 -2.19
C THR A 81 25.86 -3.30 -3.71
N TRP A 82 25.65 -4.43 -4.38
CA TRP A 82 25.65 -4.52 -5.84
C TRP A 82 24.48 -3.76 -6.49
N THR A 83 23.29 -3.91 -5.93
CA THR A 83 22.10 -3.16 -6.36
C THR A 83 22.25 -1.66 -6.09
N SER A 84 22.88 -1.30 -4.96
CA SER A 84 23.17 0.11 -4.61
C SER A 84 24.17 0.73 -5.58
N LEU A 85 25.18 -0.02 -6.04
CA LEU A 85 26.09 0.43 -7.10
C LEU A 85 25.31 0.77 -8.38
N LEU A 86 24.38 -0.11 -8.80
CA LEU A 86 23.54 0.15 -9.98
C LEU A 86 22.64 1.38 -9.77
N ALA A 87 22.06 1.55 -8.58
CA ALA A 87 21.27 2.73 -8.22
C ALA A 87 22.09 4.03 -8.28
N THR A 88 23.32 4.00 -7.75
CA THR A 88 24.27 5.11 -7.83
C THR A 88 24.62 5.43 -9.28
N ALA A 89 24.90 4.42 -10.12
CA ALA A 89 25.24 4.62 -11.52
C ALA A 89 24.08 5.24 -12.31
N THR A 90 22.88 4.66 -12.19
CA THR A 90 21.67 5.13 -12.91
C THR A 90 21.20 6.52 -12.47
N SER A 91 21.51 6.92 -11.24
CA SER A 91 21.22 8.27 -10.71
C SER A 91 22.36 9.27 -10.96
N SER A 92 23.49 8.83 -11.51
CA SER A 92 24.67 9.67 -11.72
C SER A 92 24.44 10.68 -12.85
N PRO A 93 24.82 11.96 -12.68
CA PRO A 93 24.75 12.96 -13.75
C PRO A 93 25.79 12.72 -14.86
N LEU A 94 26.70 11.75 -14.70
CA LEU A 94 27.71 11.39 -15.70
C LEU A 94 27.13 10.59 -16.86
N TRP A 95 25.97 9.96 -16.68
CA TRP A 95 25.23 9.32 -17.75
C TRP A 95 24.11 10.24 -18.22
N ASP A 96 23.95 10.33 -19.54
CA ASP A 96 22.77 10.93 -20.13
C ASP A 96 21.58 9.95 -20.11
N GLU A 97 20.44 10.41 -20.62
CA GLU A 97 19.25 9.57 -20.74
C GLU A 97 19.49 8.38 -21.68
N GLY A 98 20.11 8.63 -22.84
CA GLY A 98 20.29 7.62 -23.88
C GLY A 98 21.15 6.45 -23.40
N HIS A 99 22.17 6.73 -22.58
CA HIS A 99 23.04 5.73 -21.99
C HIS A 99 22.31 4.85 -20.98
N ARG A 100 21.45 5.44 -20.15
CA ARG A 100 20.58 4.70 -19.21
C ARG A 100 19.59 3.81 -19.95
N GLU A 101 18.96 4.34 -20.99
CA GLU A 101 18.06 3.57 -21.85
C GLU A 101 18.78 2.45 -22.61
N ALA A 102 20.03 2.66 -23.02
CA ALA A 102 20.86 1.63 -23.64
C ALA A 102 21.15 0.47 -22.68
N LEU A 103 21.60 0.77 -21.46
CA LEU A 103 21.80 -0.26 -20.43
C LEU A 103 20.51 -1.02 -20.12
N ALA A 104 19.37 -0.32 -19.99
CA ALA A 104 18.07 -0.96 -19.76
C ALA A 104 17.71 -1.93 -20.90
N ARG A 105 17.91 -1.52 -22.15
CA ARG A 105 17.65 -2.35 -23.33
C ARG A 105 18.54 -3.59 -23.37
N ASP A 106 19.83 -3.44 -23.05
CA ASP A 106 20.77 -4.54 -23.00
C ASP A 106 20.39 -5.55 -21.91
N LEU A 107 20.04 -5.07 -20.70
CA LEU A 107 19.56 -5.93 -19.61
C LEU A 107 18.26 -6.67 -19.98
N VAL A 108 17.31 -6.01 -20.62
CA VAL A 108 16.07 -6.62 -21.11
C VAL A 108 16.36 -7.68 -22.17
N SER A 109 17.30 -7.45 -23.07
CA SER A 109 17.64 -8.40 -24.14
C SER A 109 18.11 -9.75 -23.59
N LEU A 110 18.82 -9.75 -22.44
CA LEU A 110 19.32 -10.96 -21.79
C LEU A 110 18.21 -11.89 -21.29
N VAL A 111 17.03 -11.34 -20.94
CA VAL A 111 15.91 -12.10 -20.37
C VAL A 111 14.74 -12.29 -21.33
N THR A 112 14.65 -11.48 -22.40
CA THR A 112 13.56 -11.56 -23.38
C THR A 112 13.94 -12.32 -24.65
N VAL A 113 15.22 -12.37 -25.01
CA VAL A 113 15.71 -13.09 -26.19
C VAL A 113 16.34 -14.41 -25.74
N THR A 114 15.98 -15.52 -26.40
CA THR A 114 16.75 -16.77 -26.33
C THR A 114 18.10 -16.52 -27.02
N GLY A 115 19.13 -16.15 -26.25
CA GLY A 115 20.51 -16.07 -26.74
C GLY A 115 21.04 -17.45 -27.14
N ASP A 116 22.30 -17.52 -27.58
CA ASP A 116 22.97 -18.81 -27.82
C ASP A 116 23.05 -19.58 -26.49
N LEU A 117 22.20 -20.60 -26.32
CA LEU A 117 22.01 -21.36 -25.08
C LEU A 117 23.16 -22.35 -24.80
N THR A 118 24.27 -22.21 -25.52
CA THR A 118 25.43 -23.11 -25.48
C THR A 118 26.34 -22.86 -24.29
N GLU A 119 26.28 -21.69 -23.66
CA GLU A 119 27.04 -21.38 -22.45
C GLU A 119 26.26 -21.83 -21.18
N PRO A 120 26.89 -22.61 -20.27
CA PRO A 120 26.24 -23.14 -19.06
C PRO A 120 25.65 -22.06 -18.13
N ASP A 121 26.24 -20.86 -18.12
CA ASP A 121 25.82 -19.75 -17.27
C ASP A 121 24.60 -18.99 -17.80
N THR A 122 24.16 -19.27 -19.04
CA THR A 122 23.04 -18.56 -19.68
C THR A 122 21.72 -18.79 -18.94
N LEU A 123 21.58 -19.91 -18.23
CA LEU A 123 20.41 -20.24 -17.41
C LEU A 123 20.33 -19.40 -16.11
N LEU A 124 21.41 -18.74 -15.71
CA LEU A 124 21.46 -17.88 -14.52
C LEU A 124 21.10 -16.42 -14.81
N LEU A 125 20.97 -16.02 -16.09
CA LEU A 125 20.72 -14.62 -16.46
C LEU A 125 19.41 -14.06 -15.89
N PRO A 126 18.25 -14.74 -15.95
CA PRO A 126 17.04 -14.15 -15.38
C PRO A 126 17.04 -14.16 -13.84
N LEU A 127 17.74 -15.12 -13.20
CA LEU A 127 17.97 -15.11 -11.75
C LEU A 127 18.85 -13.91 -11.34
N GLY A 128 19.97 -13.70 -12.04
CA GLY A 128 20.85 -12.56 -11.83
C GLY A 128 20.17 -11.22 -12.09
N PHE A 129 19.32 -11.14 -13.12
CA PHE A 129 18.51 -9.95 -13.41
C PHE A 129 17.58 -9.64 -12.25
N ARG A 130 16.87 -10.65 -11.73
CA ARG A 130 16.02 -10.50 -10.54
C ARG A 130 16.82 -10.02 -9.34
N ARG A 131 17.94 -10.66 -9.02
CA ARG A 131 18.81 -10.31 -7.89
C ARG A 131 19.40 -8.92 -8.01
N LEU A 132 19.79 -8.51 -9.22
CA LEU A 132 20.34 -7.19 -9.50
C LEU A 132 19.34 -6.06 -9.22
N LEU A 133 18.05 -6.29 -9.44
CA LEU A 133 17.01 -5.28 -9.23
C LEU A 133 16.43 -5.29 -7.82
N THR A 134 16.46 -6.43 -7.15
CA THR A 134 15.73 -6.63 -5.88
C THR A 134 16.65 -6.80 -4.67
N ALA A 135 17.91 -7.17 -4.88
CA ALA A 135 18.81 -7.68 -3.85
C ALA A 135 18.22 -8.84 -3.02
N ASP A 136 17.27 -9.60 -3.61
CA ASP A 136 16.41 -10.58 -2.93
C ASP A 136 15.67 -10.01 -1.70
N GLN A 137 15.44 -8.69 -1.66
CA GLN A 137 14.68 -8.04 -0.59
C GLN A 137 13.18 -8.04 -0.90
N ASP A 138 12.38 -8.37 0.13
CA ASP A 138 10.93 -8.16 0.09
C ASP A 138 10.63 -6.64 0.09
N PRO A 139 9.80 -6.14 -0.86
CA PRO A 139 9.41 -4.72 -0.90
C PRO A 139 8.80 -4.20 0.40
N LEU A 140 8.13 -5.04 1.20
CA LEU A 140 7.55 -4.66 2.50
C LEU A 140 8.64 -4.44 3.57
N THR A 141 9.72 -5.21 3.50
CA THR A 141 10.88 -5.12 4.43
C THR A 141 11.78 -3.94 4.08
N ALA A 142 11.95 -3.64 2.78
CA ALA A 142 12.72 -2.48 2.31
C ALA A 142 12.12 -1.13 2.75
N ALA A 143 10.79 -0.98 2.69
CA ALA A 143 10.09 0.23 3.12
C ALA A 143 10.31 0.53 4.62
N ALA A 144 10.54 -0.50 5.45
CA ALA A 144 10.78 -0.35 6.88
C ALA A 144 12.17 0.21 7.21
N ALA A 145 13.17 0.01 6.33
CA ALA A 145 14.53 0.52 6.51
C ALA A 145 14.67 2.02 6.16
N GLY A 146 13.84 2.54 5.25
CA GLY A 146 13.89 3.93 4.78
C GLY A 146 13.23 4.98 5.69
N THR A 147 12.56 4.58 6.77
CA THR A 147 11.74 5.48 7.62
C THR A 147 12.24 5.67 9.05
N GLN A 148 13.54 5.51 9.34
CA GLN A 148 14.06 6.00 10.63
C GLN A 148 14.11 7.54 10.63
N ALA A 149 13.19 8.16 11.37
CA ALA A 149 13.22 9.54 11.82
C ALA A 149 12.86 9.57 13.33
N PRO A 150 13.26 10.62 14.08
CA PRO A 150 14.00 10.48 15.34
C PRO A 150 13.15 10.26 16.60
N GLY A 151 13.71 9.46 17.51
CA GLY A 151 13.60 9.58 18.97
C GLY A 151 12.20 9.53 19.61
N ALA A 152 11.77 8.32 20.01
CA ALA A 152 11.00 8.19 21.24
C ALA A 152 12.00 7.86 22.36
N GLY A 153 12.15 8.77 23.31
CA GLY A 153 13.00 8.61 24.48
C GLY A 153 12.65 7.34 25.25
N GLY A 154 13.69 6.65 25.71
CA GLY A 154 13.54 5.47 26.55
C GLY A 154 12.87 5.82 27.87
N GLY A 155 11.86 5.03 28.22
CA GLY A 155 11.28 4.94 29.54
C GLY A 155 10.99 3.48 29.84
N GLN A 156 12.04 2.69 30.05
CA GLN A 156 11.90 1.42 30.75
C GLN A 156 11.68 1.74 32.23
N SER A 157 10.57 1.30 32.80
CA SER A 157 10.39 1.23 34.25
C SER A 157 9.91 -0.18 34.58
N GLY A 158 10.85 -1.01 35.05
CA GLY A 158 10.57 -2.18 35.86
C GLY A 158 10.65 -1.80 37.34
N PRO A 159 9.89 -2.46 38.24
CA PRO A 159 9.61 -1.95 39.59
C PRO A 159 10.60 -2.47 40.64
N GLY A 160 10.74 -1.75 41.77
CA GLY A 160 11.14 -2.35 43.05
C GLY A 160 12.20 -1.64 43.91
N GLN A 161 11.72 -0.80 44.83
CA GLN A 161 12.10 -0.70 46.26
C GLN A 161 13.40 -0.02 46.79
N VAL A 162 13.21 1.23 47.29
CA VAL A 162 13.46 1.85 48.65
C VAL A 162 14.86 1.78 49.37
N PRO A 163 15.16 2.60 50.42
CA PRO A 163 15.92 3.87 50.38
C PRO A 163 17.14 3.95 51.35
N GLY A 164 17.95 5.02 51.28
CA GLY A 164 18.88 5.37 52.37
C GLY A 164 19.92 6.45 52.07
N THR A 165 19.71 7.66 52.65
CA THR A 165 20.65 8.56 53.38
C THR A 165 22.14 8.58 52.95
N THR A 166 22.84 9.69 52.66
CA THR A 166 23.03 10.97 53.39
C THR A 166 23.76 12.02 52.51
N SER A 167 23.39 13.30 52.67
CA SER A 167 24.05 14.55 52.19
C SER A 167 25.49 14.78 52.75
N PRO A 168 26.14 15.97 52.64
CA PRO A 168 26.03 17.13 51.71
C PRO A 168 27.40 17.66 51.18
N ASP A 169 27.41 18.56 50.18
CA ASP A 169 28.23 19.80 50.26
C ASP A 169 27.80 20.91 49.25
N GLN A 170 27.14 21.94 49.81
CA GLN A 170 27.32 23.41 49.65
C GLN A 170 27.42 24.11 48.25
N VAL A 171 26.28 24.55 47.69
CA VAL A 171 25.65 25.92 47.60
C VAL A 171 26.55 27.20 47.64
N PRO A 172 26.13 28.46 47.21
CA PRO A 172 25.15 29.05 46.23
C PRO A 172 25.83 30.05 45.21
N GLY A 173 25.21 30.78 44.25
CA GLY A 173 23.84 31.11 43.84
C GLY A 173 23.82 32.38 42.94
N ALA A 174 22.59 32.80 42.57
CA ALA A 174 22.15 33.98 41.79
C ALA A 174 22.21 33.86 40.25
N GLY A 175 21.18 34.17 39.46
CA GLY A 175 19.83 34.67 39.71
C GLY A 175 19.08 34.80 38.35
N SER A 176 17.77 34.63 38.39
CA SER A 176 16.82 34.56 37.27
C SER A 176 16.83 35.73 36.29
N THR A 177 16.40 35.52 35.04
CA THR A 177 15.21 36.14 34.40
C THR A 177 15.06 35.72 32.93
N ALA A 178 13.80 35.79 32.48
CA ALA A 178 13.26 35.16 31.28
C ALA A 178 13.34 36.00 29.99
N SER A 179 13.03 35.31 28.89
CA SER A 179 12.30 35.77 27.69
C SER A 179 13.08 36.18 26.42
N PRO A 180 12.44 36.03 25.24
CA PRO A 180 13.06 35.54 24.00
C PRO A 180 13.50 36.68 23.07
N GLY A 181 14.70 36.53 22.48
CA GLY A 181 15.23 37.44 21.48
C GLY A 181 15.09 36.87 20.07
N ALA A 182 14.38 37.61 19.22
CA ALA A 182 14.44 37.48 17.77
C ALA A 182 15.89 37.59 17.29
N ASP A 183 16.28 36.78 16.31
CA ASP A 183 17.58 36.90 15.66
C ASP A 183 17.42 37.10 14.16
N ASP A 184 18.01 38.21 13.73
CA ASP A 184 18.01 38.76 12.39
C ASP A 184 18.94 37.97 11.46
N GLY A 185 18.59 37.95 10.17
CA GLY A 185 19.43 37.35 9.16
C GLY A 185 20.72 38.15 8.93
N ARG A 186 21.88 37.46 8.98
CA ARG A 186 22.83 37.29 7.84
C ARG A 186 24.14 36.60 8.26
N GLY A 187 24.34 35.39 7.72
CA GLY A 187 25.59 34.91 7.11
C GLY A 187 26.74 34.49 8.01
N LEU A 188 27.07 33.18 7.98
CA LEU A 188 28.34 32.63 7.46
C LEU A 188 28.30 31.09 7.55
N GLY A 189 28.75 30.43 6.49
CA GLY A 189 28.51 29.02 6.23
C GLY A 189 29.35 28.03 7.04
N ALA A 190 28.76 26.86 7.29
CA ALA A 190 29.45 25.59 7.41
C ALA A 190 28.50 24.50 6.90
N GLY A 191 28.72 24.08 5.65
CA GLY A 191 28.04 22.94 5.07
C GLY A 191 28.50 21.64 5.71
N ARG A 192 27.58 20.98 6.42
CA ARG A 192 27.50 19.52 6.45
C ARG A 192 26.02 19.17 6.42
N GLY A 193 25.48 19.14 5.20
CA GLY A 193 24.16 18.60 4.93
C GLY A 193 24.13 17.16 5.40
N ARG A 194 23.46 16.92 6.53
CA ARG A 194 22.97 15.62 6.93
C ARG A 194 21.90 15.24 5.90
N SER A 195 22.35 14.63 4.80
CA SER A 195 21.50 14.09 3.74
C SER A 195 20.54 13.09 4.40
N GLY A 196 19.23 13.33 4.26
CA GLY A 196 18.22 12.36 4.65
C GLY A 196 18.54 11.02 3.99
N SER A 197 18.53 9.95 4.77
CA SER A 197 18.85 8.60 4.30
C SER A 197 17.87 8.21 3.18
N ARG A 198 18.32 8.35 1.93
CA ARG A 198 17.62 7.85 0.74
C ARG A 198 17.85 6.34 0.71
N ASP A 199 16.80 5.55 0.44
CA ASP A 199 16.94 4.10 0.24
C ASP A 199 18.03 3.87 -0.84
N PRO A 200 19.15 3.22 -0.50
CA PRO A 200 20.31 3.10 -1.39
C PRO A 200 20.02 2.22 -2.60
N LEU A 201 18.89 1.50 -2.62
CA LEU A 201 18.48 0.59 -3.69
C LEU A 201 17.52 1.25 -4.71
N VAL A 202 17.22 2.54 -4.56
CA VAL A 202 16.31 3.27 -5.46
C VAL A 202 16.98 3.51 -6.81
N LEU A 203 16.52 2.77 -7.82
CA LEU A 203 16.92 2.96 -9.22
C LEU A 203 16.28 4.21 -9.82
N GLU A 204 16.90 4.71 -10.88
CA GLU A 204 16.41 5.92 -11.55
C GLU A 204 15.06 5.66 -12.28
N PRO A 205 14.08 6.61 -12.22
CA PRO A 205 12.72 6.37 -12.71
C PRO A 205 12.59 6.04 -14.20
N LYS A 206 13.34 6.72 -15.08
CA LYS A 206 13.25 6.52 -16.53
C LYS A 206 14.00 5.26 -16.97
N PHE A 207 15.07 4.90 -16.27
CA PHE A 207 15.71 3.59 -16.39
C PHE A 207 14.70 2.47 -16.09
N LEU A 208 13.97 2.57 -14.97
CA LEU A 208 12.91 1.60 -14.62
C LEU A 208 11.76 1.57 -15.65
N ALA A 209 11.31 2.73 -16.13
CA ALA A 209 10.29 2.81 -17.17
C ALA A 209 10.74 2.12 -18.47
N SER A 210 12.01 2.29 -18.84
CA SER A 210 12.62 1.64 -20.00
C SER A 210 12.71 0.13 -19.83
N LEU A 211 13.02 -0.37 -18.63
CA LEU A 211 12.97 -1.80 -18.32
C LEU A 211 11.57 -2.38 -18.52
N VAL A 212 10.52 -1.77 -17.93
CA VAL A 212 9.14 -2.31 -18.06
C VAL A 212 8.67 -2.31 -19.51
N ARG A 213 8.87 -1.20 -20.23
CA ARG A 213 8.49 -1.11 -21.65
C ARG A 213 9.30 -2.09 -22.51
N GLY A 214 10.58 -2.28 -22.21
CA GLY A 214 11.44 -3.24 -22.89
C GLY A 214 10.94 -4.68 -22.71
N VAL A 215 10.61 -5.08 -21.47
CA VAL A 215 10.04 -6.41 -21.19
C VAL A 215 8.74 -6.62 -21.96
N MET A 216 7.83 -5.64 -21.91
CA MET A 216 6.58 -5.68 -22.67
C MET A 216 6.82 -5.81 -24.18
N ALA A 217 7.71 -5.00 -24.75
CA ALA A 217 8.01 -5.01 -26.18
C ALA A 217 8.63 -6.34 -26.63
N GLY A 218 9.55 -6.90 -25.84
CA GLY A 218 10.18 -8.19 -26.12
C GLY A 218 9.18 -9.35 -26.18
N GLU A 219 8.13 -9.31 -25.34
CA GLU A 219 7.10 -10.34 -25.34
C GLU A 219 5.99 -10.14 -26.38
N THR A 220 5.57 -8.89 -26.60
CA THR A 220 4.52 -8.59 -27.57
C THR A 220 5.04 -8.72 -29.01
N GLY A 221 6.30 -8.36 -29.28
CA GLY A 221 6.95 -8.53 -30.58
C GLY A 221 7.10 -9.99 -31.04
N ALA A 222 7.15 -10.95 -30.10
CA ALA A 222 7.20 -12.39 -30.39
C ALA A 222 5.92 -12.90 -31.07
N THR A 223 4.77 -12.25 -30.85
CA THR A 223 3.48 -12.65 -31.46
C THR A 223 3.41 -12.38 -32.97
N THR A 224 4.31 -11.55 -33.51
CA THR A 224 4.37 -11.20 -34.94
C THR A 224 5.38 -12.00 -35.77
N GLY A 225 6.16 -12.90 -35.16
CA GLY A 225 7.05 -13.78 -35.92
C GLY A 225 8.17 -14.42 -35.10
N GLY A 226 7.95 -15.65 -34.63
CA GLY A 226 8.99 -16.67 -34.53
C GLY A 226 10.01 -16.61 -33.38
N LEU A 227 9.95 -15.66 -32.44
CA LEU A 227 10.87 -15.66 -31.28
C LEU A 227 10.20 -16.25 -30.04
N ARG A 228 10.79 -17.30 -29.47
CA ARG A 228 10.41 -17.85 -28.16
C ARG A 228 10.73 -16.82 -27.10
N VAL A 229 9.84 -16.63 -26.12
CA VAL A 229 10.09 -15.71 -25.01
C VAL A 229 11.26 -16.25 -24.17
N GLY A 230 12.37 -15.50 -24.10
CA GLY A 230 13.65 -15.92 -23.52
C GLY A 230 13.53 -16.57 -22.14
N TRP A 231 12.96 -15.85 -21.16
CA TRP A 231 12.76 -16.33 -19.79
C TRP A 231 11.86 -17.57 -19.68
N VAL A 232 10.87 -17.73 -20.58
CA VAL A 232 10.04 -18.94 -20.62
C VAL A 232 10.87 -20.14 -21.05
N GLU A 233 11.73 -19.97 -22.05
CA GLU A 233 12.61 -21.06 -22.48
C GLU A 233 13.70 -21.36 -21.44
N TYR A 234 14.23 -20.34 -20.75
CA TYR A 234 15.14 -20.54 -19.61
C TYR A 234 14.49 -21.35 -18.49
N ALA A 235 13.25 -21.01 -18.10
CA ALA A 235 12.48 -21.76 -17.11
C ALA A 235 12.12 -23.19 -17.58
N ARG A 236 11.90 -23.38 -18.89
CA ARG A 236 11.65 -24.70 -19.46
C ARG A 236 12.89 -25.58 -19.41
N LEU A 237 14.05 -25.05 -19.79
CA LEU A 237 15.30 -25.80 -19.84
C LEU A 237 15.76 -26.25 -18.46
N THR A 238 15.64 -25.37 -17.45
CA THR A 238 15.94 -25.70 -16.05
C THR A 238 14.99 -26.75 -15.46
N THR A 239 13.83 -26.98 -16.07
CA THR A 239 12.85 -27.98 -15.62
C THR A 239 12.94 -29.29 -16.40
N THR A 240 13.47 -29.28 -17.63
CA THR A 240 13.68 -30.48 -18.45
C THR A 240 15.08 -31.11 -18.33
N ALA A 241 16.09 -30.35 -17.90
CA ALA A 241 17.43 -30.84 -17.67
C ALA A 241 17.53 -31.57 -16.31
N GLY A 242 17.03 -32.81 -16.26
CA GLY A 242 17.42 -33.77 -15.23
C GLY A 242 18.89 -34.17 -15.44
N GLY A 243 19.81 -33.42 -14.86
CA GLY A 243 21.24 -33.71 -14.87
C GLY A 243 22.12 -32.47 -14.85
N GLY A 244 22.54 -32.06 -13.66
CA GLY A 244 23.73 -31.22 -13.47
C GLY A 244 23.51 -29.79 -12.98
N TYR A 245 23.01 -29.60 -11.75
CA TYR A 245 23.40 -28.52 -10.83
C TYR A 245 23.00 -28.95 -9.40
N SER A 246 23.97 -29.47 -8.64
CA SER A 246 23.80 -30.10 -7.32
C SER A 246 23.78 -29.11 -6.15
N ASN A 247 23.32 -27.87 -6.35
CA ASN A 247 23.29 -26.83 -5.29
C ASN A 247 21.89 -26.45 -4.80
N PHE A 248 20.85 -27.23 -5.11
CA PHE A 248 19.49 -26.95 -4.61
C PHE A 248 18.82 -28.23 -4.07
N PRO A 249 18.18 -28.17 -2.87
CA PRO A 249 17.60 -29.33 -2.22
C PRO A 249 16.44 -29.91 -3.05
N GLU A 250 16.40 -31.25 -3.09
CA GLU A 250 15.59 -32.10 -3.97
C GLU A 250 14.11 -32.21 -3.49
N ASP A 251 13.10 -31.93 -4.35
CA ASP A 251 11.93 -32.80 -4.60
C ASP A 251 10.79 -32.20 -5.50
N ALA A 252 10.66 -32.74 -6.73
CA ALA A 252 9.42 -33.08 -7.46
C ALA A 252 8.44 -31.97 -8.04
N PRO A 253 7.52 -32.32 -8.99
CA PRO A 253 7.06 -31.51 -10.13
C PRO A 253 6.11 -30.31 -9.87
N ARG A 254 5.71 -30.03 -8.62
CA ARG A 254 5.08 -28.74 -8.27
C ARG A 254 6.08 -27.58 -8.36
N GLU A 255 7.36 -27.89 -8.15
CA GLU A 255 8.45 -26.94 -8.28
C GLU A 255 8.61 -26.42 -9.71
N VAL A 256 8.20 -27.16 -10.75
CA VAL A 256 8.33 -26.74 -12.16
C VAL A 256 7.55 -25.45 -12.43
N ARG A 257 6.31 -25.32 -11.94
CA ARG A 257 5.52 -24.07 -12.06
C ARG A 257 6.07 -22.96 -11.18
N ALA A 258 6.48 -23.27 -9.94
CA ALA A 258 7.14 -22.29 -9.07
C ALA A 258 8.46 -21.76 -9.66
N ARG A 259 9.17 -22.59 -10.44
CA ARG A 259 10.41 -22.26 -11.14
C ARG A 259 10.18 -21.31 -12.31
N TYR A 260 9.09 -21.44 -13.09
CA TYR A 260 8.72 -20.42 -14.09
C TYR A 260 8.53 -19.02 -13.47
N LEU A 261 8.03 -18.96 -12.23
CA LEU A 261 7.78 -17.72 -11.50
C LEU A 261 9.06 -17.07 -10.97
N LEU A 262 10.11 -17.85 -10.73
CA LEU A 262 11.41 -17.35 -10.29
C LEU A 262 12.13 -16.56 -11.40
N TYR A 263 11.93 -16.97 -12.66
CA TYR A 263 12.61 -16.39 -13.83
C TYR A 263 11.80 -15.30 -14.54
N ASP A 264 10.56 -15.00 -14.11
CA ASP A 264 9.77 -13.90 -14.69
C ASP A 264 10.41 -12.53 -14.36
N PRO A 265 10.89 -11.77 -15.36
CA PRO A 265 11.51 -10.47 -15.11
C PRO A 265 10.53 -9.42 -14.61
N LEU A 266 9.21 -9.55 -14.86
CA LEU A 266 8.24 -8.52 -14.49
C LEU A 266 8.15 -8.32 -12.97
N ALA A 267 8.14 -9.42 -12.20
CA ALA A 267 8.08 -9.35 -10.74
C ALA A 267 9.26 -8.56 -10.17
N ALA A 268 10.46 -8.76 -10.70
CA ALA A 268 11.66 -8.04 -10.26
C ALA A 268 11.58 -6.53 -10.56
N VAL A 269 11.11 -6.16 -11.75
CA VAL A 269 10.99 -4.74 -12.13
C VAL A 269 9.90 -4.04 -11.31
N LEU A 270 8.77 -4.69 -11.07
CA LEU A 270 7.70 -4.14 -10.21
C LEU A 270 8.17 -3.98 -8.76
N THR A 271 8.90 -4.94 -8.22
CA THR A 271 9.50 -4.85 -6.87
C THR A 271 10.48 -3.68 -6.78
N ALA A 272 11.33 -3.47 -7.80
CA ALA A 272 12.22 -2.32 -7.83
C ALA A 272 11.46 -0.99 -7.94
N ALA A 273 10.42 -0.93 -8.78
CA ALA A 273 9.56 0.25 -8.93
C ALA A 273 8.80 0.59 -7.64
N ALA A 274 8.38 -0.41 -6.86
CA ALA A 274 7.67 -0.23 -5.60
C ALA A 274 8.45 0.59 -4.56
N ARG A 275 9.78 0.72 -4.69
CA ARG A 275 10.61 1.57 -3.82
C ARG A 275 10.35 3.07 -4.01
N THR A 276 9.71 3.48 -5.11
CA THR A 276 9.40 4.88 -5.40
C THR A 276 7.96 5.02 -5.90
N PRO A 277 7.02 5.49 -5.04
CA PRO A 277 5.60 5.62 -5.39
C PRO A 277 5.33 6.38 -6.70
N ALA A 278 6.08 7.45 -6.95
CA ALA A 278 5.93 8.28 -8.16
C ALA A 278 6.32 7.50 -9.42
N THR A 279 7.44 6.77 -9.39
CA THR A 279 7.89 5.92 -10.51
C THR A 279 6.85 4.88 -10.88
N VAL A 280 6.16 4.28 -9.91
CA VAL A 280 5.07 3.34 -10.20
C VAL A 280 3.97 4.01 -11.03
N LEU A 281 3.60 5.25 -10.71
CA LEU A 281 2.57 6.00 -11.44
C LEU A 281 3.07 6.45 -12.81
N ASP A 282 4.30 6.93 -12.93
CA ASP A 282 4.91 7.31 -14.21
C ASP A 282 4.99 6.14 -15.20
N VAL A 283 5.07 4.91 -14.66
CA VAL A 283 5.15 3.69 -15.45
C VAL A 283 3.76 3.11 -15.72
N LEU A 284 3.00 2.78 -14.67
CA LEU A 284 1.74 2.04 -14.78
C LEU A 284 0.52 2.93 -15.06
N ALA A 285 0.61 4.22 -14.75
CA ALA A 285 -0.47 5.19 -14.93
C ALA A 285 0.02 6.52 -15.54
N PRO A 286 0.78 6.51 -16.66
CA PRO A 286 1.34 7.72 -17.24
C PRO A 286 0.25 8.69 -17.70
N PRO A 287 0.45 10.01 -17.53
CA PRO A 287 -0.55 10.99 -17.90
C PRO A 287 -0.59 11.17 -19.43
N VAL A 288 -1.79 11.30 -19.98
CA VAL A 288 -2.03 11.66 -21.39
C VAL A 288 -2.19 13.18 -21.47
N SER A 289 -1.53 13.82 -22.43
CA SER A 289 -1.62 15.28 -22.63
C SER A 289 -3.07 15.71 -22.92
N GLY A 290 -3.58 16.66 -22.13
CA GLY A 290 -4.93 17.25 -22.28
C GLY A 290 -5.12 18.52 -21.43
N PRO A 291 -6.14 19.36 -21.70
CA PRO A 291 -6.31 20.68 -21.07
C PRO A 291 -6.51 20.58 -19.55
N ASP A 292 -5.83 21.38 -18.70
CA ASP A 292 -5.87 21.27 -17.22
C ASP A 292 -7.30 21.12 -16.63
N PRO A 293 -7.62 20.07 -15.84
CA PRO A 293 -8.95 19.87 -15.25
C PRO A 293 -9.39 21.04 -14.36
N ARG A 294 -8.44 21.79 -13.80
CA ARG A 294 -8.70 22.97 -12.96
C ARG A 294 -9.34 24.13 -13.74
N THR A 295 -9.32 24.08 -15.07
CA THR A 295 -9.98 25.07 -15.94
C THR A 295 -11.43 24.70 -16.28
N LEU A 296 -11.88 23.48 -15.95
CA LEU A 296 -13.27 23.05 -16.10
C LEU A 296 -14.06 23.46 -14.86
N GLY A 297 -15.06 24.33 -15.05
CA GLY A 297 -15.87 24.88 -13.96
C GLY A 297 -16.54 23.82 -13.07
N PRO A 298 -16.93 24.20 -11.83
CA PRO A 298 -17.33 23.27 -10.75
C PRO A 298 -18.59 22.43 -11.05
N SER A 299 -19.36 22.76 -12.07
CA SER A 299 -20.70 22.20 -12.33
C SER A 299 -20.72 20.84 -13.02
N ARG A 300 -19.59 20.12 -13.14
CA ARG A 300 -19.56 18.82 -13.85
C ARG A 300 -18.51 17.84 -13.28
N ARG A 301 -18.59 17.51 -11.98
CA ARG A 301 -17.74 16.45 -11.37
C ARG A 301 -17.85 15.09 -12.08
N ASP A 302 -19.02 14.74 -12.61
CA ASP A 302 -19.21 13.53 -13.45
C ASP A 302 -18.52 13.63 -14.82
N THR A 303 -18.21 14.84 -15.30
CA THR A 303 -17.39 15.06 -16.51
C THR A 303 -15.92 15.02 -16.16
N VAL A 304 -15.49 15.57 -15.02
CA VAL A 304 -14.12 15.36 -14.50
C VAL A 304 -13.87 13.85 -14.34
N ARG A 305 -14.81 13.09 -13.77
CA ARG A 305 -14.73 11.62 -13.61
C ARG A 305 -14.52 10.87 -14.93
N ARG A 306 -15.30 11.20 -15.97
CA ARG A 306 -15.11 10.66 -17.34
C ARG A 306 -13.81 11.13 -17.99
N VAL A 307 -13.40 12.36 -17.71
CA VAL A 307 -12.19 12.97 -18.25
C VAL A 307 -10.92 12.38 -17.60
N LEU A 308 -10.96 11.99 -16.31
CA LEU A 308 -9.86 11.33 -15.61
C LEU A 308 -9.62 9.91 -16.11
N ALA A 309 -10.69 9.13 -16.34
CA ALA A 309 -10.59 7.81 -16.98
C ALA A 309 -10.00 7.88 -18.40
N THR A 310 -10.03 9.04 -19.06
CA THR A 310 -9.45 9.28 -20.39
C THR A 310 -8.07 9.95 -20.38
N ARG A 311 -7.50 10.24 -19.21
CA ARG A 311 -6.23 10.98 -19.06
C ARG A 311 -5.05 10.14 -18.57
N VAL A 312 -5.26 8.85 -18.37
CA VAL A 312 -4.19 7.91 -18.07
C VAL A 312 -4.08 6.92 -19.22
N ASP A 313 -2.87 6.71 -19.72
CA ASP A 313 -2.63 5.64 -20.68
C ASP A 313 -2.55 4.30 -19.93
N GLY A 314 -3.67 3.57 -19.97
CA GLY A 314 -3.80 2.27 -19.32
C GLY A 314 -3.25 1.10 -20.12
N SER A 315 -2.57 1.31 -21.26
CA SER A 315 -2.05 0.22 -22.09
C SER A 315 -1.03 -0.67 -21.35
N LEU A 316 -0.11 -0.05 -20.61
CA LEU A 316 0.86 -0.77 -19.79
C LEU A 316 0.19 -1.49 -18.64
N TRP A 317 -0.73 -0.82 -17.94
CA TRP A 317 -1.54 -1.45 -16.89
C TRP A 317 -2.28 -2.67 -17.41
N ALA A 318 -2.96 -2.58 -18.56
CA ALA A 318 -3.74 -3.69 -19.12
C ALA A 318 -2.85 -4.92 -19.40
N TRP A 319 -1.64 -4.71 -19.90
CA TRP A 319 -0.67 -5.78 -20.10
C TRP A 319 -0.17 -6.37 -18.77
N VAL A 320 0.24 -5.53 -17.82
CA VAL A 320 0.70 -5.97 -16.48
C VAL A 320 -0.40 -6.73 -15.74
N ALA A 321 -1.64 -6.22 -15.74
CA ALA A 321 -2.79 -6.82 -15.09
C ALA A 321 -3.15 -8.19 -15.68
N ALA A 322 -3.23 -8.28 -17.01
CA ALA A 322 -3.50 -9.54 -17.70
C ALA A 322 -2.40 -10.59 -17.44
N ARG A 323 -1.16 -10.12 -17.25
CA ARG A 323 -0.03 -10.98 -16.88
C ARG A 323 -0.10 -11.41 -15.43
N ALA A 324 -0.31 -10.51 -14.48
CA ALA A 324 -0.37 -10.82 -13.06
C ALA A 324 -1.49 -11.82 -12.72
N GLN A 325 -2.63 -11.76 -13.41
CA GLN A 325 -3.72 -12.75 -13.28
C GLN A 325 -3.31 -14.18 -13.70
N LYS A 326 -2.22 -14.33 -14.48
CA LYS A 326 -1.75 -15.61 -15.03
C LYS A 326 -0.38 -16.03 -14.51
N ALA A 327 0.42 -15.08 -14.04
CA ALA A 327 1.84 -15.22 -13.72
C ALA A 327 2.10 -15.54 -12.24
N GLY A 328 1.15 -16.21 -11.57
CA GLY A 328 1.31 -16.80 -10.23
C GLY A 328 1.63 -15.83 -9.07
N PRO A 329 1.89 -16.38 -7.87
CA PRO A 329 2.04 -15.62 -6.63
C PRO A 329 3.07 -14.48 -6.63
N ALA A 330 4.28 -14.70 -7.15
CA ALA A 330 5.36 -13.71 -7.09
C ALA A 330 5.06 -12.43 -7.90
N CYS A 331 4.40 -12.57 -9.06
CA CYS A 331 3.99 -11.42 -9.86
C CYS A 331 2.82 -10.68 -9.20
N LEU A 332 1.91 -11.40 -8.54
CA LEU A 332 0.81 -10.81 -7.77
C LEU A 332 1.34 -10.00 -6.58
N GLU A 333 2.27 -10.56 -5.81
CA GLU A 333 2.94 -9.87 -4.69
C GLU A 333 3.61 -8.57 -5.17
N ALA A 334 4.42 -8.65 -6.22
CA ALA A 334 5.13 -7.49 -6.75
C ALA A 334 4.17 -6.42 -7.29
N LEU A 335 3.09 -6.82 -7.97
CA LEU A 335 2.05 -5.91 -8.44
C LEU A 335 1.32 -5.25 -7.26
N ALA A 336 0.86 -6.03 -6.29
CA ALA A 336 0.15 -5.52 -5.13
C ALA A 336 1.04 -4.57 -4.33
N ALA A 337 2.33 -4.89 -4.13
CA ALA A 337 3.29 -4.03 -3.47
C ALA A 337 3.56 -2.73 -4.23
N ALA A 338 3.69 -2.78 -5.56
CA ALA A 338 3.85 -1.59 -6.40
C ALA A 338 2.63 -0.66 -6.27
N VAL A 339 1.42 -1.20 -6.39
CA VAL A 339 0.18 -0.42 -6.22
C VAL A 339 0.04 0.10 -4.79
N ALA A 340 0.40 -0.70 -3.77
CA ALA A 340 0.41 -0.26 -2.37
C ALA A 340 1.34 0.93 -2.16
N SER A 341 2.53 0.89 -2.76
CA SER A 341 3.47 2.01 -2.77
C SER A 341 2.86 3.26 -3.43
N ALA A 342 2.33 3.13 -4.65
CA ALA A 342 1.65 4.22 -5.36
C ALA A 342 0.44 4.79 -4.58
N SER A 343 -0.29 3.95 -3.85
CA SER A 343 -1.46 4.36 -3.07
C SER A 343 -1.11 5.35 -1.95
N THR A 344 0.15 5.41 -1.51
CA THR A 344 0.63 6.42 -0.55
C THR A 344 0.59 7.85 -1.11
N LEU A 345 0.38 8.00 -2.42
CA LEU A 345 0.16 9.29 -3.07
C LEU A 345 -1.33 9.67 -3.18
N ARG A 346 -2.25 8.89 -2.57
CA ARG A 346 -3.67 9.24 -2.40
C ARG A 346 -3.87 10.25 -1.26
N TYR A 347 -3.44 11.48 -1.49
CA TYR A 347 -3.74 12.59 -0.59
C TYR A 347 -3.91 13.89 -1.37
N ARG A 348 -4.83 14.72 -0.88
CA ARG A 348 -5.04 16.05 -1.44
C ARG A 348 -3.95 17.00 -0.91
N PRO A 349 -3.30 17.79 -1.77
CA PRO A 349 -2.31 18.75 -1.32
C PRO A 349 -2.92 19.87 -0.47
N THR A 350 -2.24 20.28 0.60
CA THR A 350 -2.42 21.61 1.21
C THR A 350 -1.44 22.59 0.57
N ALA A 351 -1.93 23.78 0.21
CA ALA A 351 -1.09 24.84 -0.32
C ALA A 351 0.09 25.12 0.63
N PRO A 352 1.33 25.33 0.12
CA PRO A 352 1.69 25.50 -1.28
C PRO A 352 2.17 24.20 -1.97
N ARG A 353 2.16 23.04 -1.31
CA ARG A 353 2.62 21.77 -1.93
C ARG A 353 1.60 21.32 -2.96
N THR A 354 2.04 20.95 -4.16
CA THR A 354 1.17 20.36 -5.19
C THR A 354 1.46 18.87 -5.32
N ASN A 355 0.51 18.02 -4.93
CA ASN A 355 0.52 16.61 -5.32
C ASN A 355 0.02 16.53 -6.77
N LEU A 356 0.93 16.20 -7.69
CA LEU A 356 0.61 16.05 -9.11
C LEU A 356 0.08 14.65 -9.45
N TYR A 357 0.19 13.71 -8.51
CA TYR A 357 -0.04 12.29 -8.71
C TYR A 357 -1.39 11.79 -8.16
N GLU A 358 -2.15 12.63 -7.44
CA GLU A 358 -3.37 12.23 -6.74
C GLU A 358 -4.38 11.54 -7.68
N GLU A 359 -4.61 12.13 -8.85
CA GLU A 359 -5.55 11.61 -9.85
C GLU A 359 -5.07 10.28 -10.47
N GLN A 360 -3.76 10.16 -10.73
CA GLN A 360 -3.15 8.93 -11.23
C GLN A 360 -3.23 7.81 -10.17
N ALA A 361 -2.99 8.15 -8.90
CA ALA A 361 -3.10 7.21 -7.79
C ALA A 361 -4.55 6.74 -7.58
N ALA A 362 -5.53 7.63 -7.69
CA ALA A 362 -6.94 7.26 -7.65
C ALA A 362 -7.31 6.31 -8.80
N TRP A 363 -6.88 6.61 -10.04
CA TRP A 363 -7.10 5.73 -11.18
C TRP A 363 -6.42 4.36 -11.01
N LEU A 364 -5.14 4.33 -10.59
CA LEU A 364 -4.39 3.07 -10.46
C LEU A 364 -4.96 2.18 -9.37
N THR A 365 -5.32 2.75 -8.21
CA THR A 365 -5.92 1.97 -7.11
C THR A 365 -7.30 1.42 -7.48
N GLU A 366 -8.10 2.18 -8.24
CA GLU A 366 -9.37 1.70 -8.80
C GLU A 366 -9.16 0.50 -9.72
N GLN A 367 -8.25 0.64 -10.69
CA GLN A 367 -7.96 -0.44 -11.64
C GLN A 367 -7.37 -1.68 -10.97
N ALA A 368 -6.57 -1.49 -9.92
CA ALA A 368 -6.01 -2.57 -9.13
C ALA A 368 -7.11 -3.35 -8.39
N VAL A 369 -8.07 -2.68 -7.77
CA VAL A 369 -9.19 -3.35 -7.08
C VAL A 369 -10.00 -4.21 -8.04
N VAL A 370 -10.32 -3.69 -9.23
CA VAL A 370 -11.02 -4.45 -10.28
C VAL A 370 -10.20 -5.66 -10.75
N THR A 371 -8.90 -5.47 -10.98
CA THR A 371 -8.02 -6.56 -11.43
C THR A 371 -7.85 -7.65 -10.38
N LEU A 372 -7.60 -7.25 -9.12
CA LEU A 372 -7.32 -8.14 -8.00
C LEU A 372 -8.54 -8.94 -7.56
N ALA A 373 -9.75 -8.37 -7.68
CA ALA A 373 -10.99 -9.10 -7.42
C ALA A 373 -11.22 -10.29 -8.36
N GLY A 374 -10.59 -10.29 -9.55
CA GLY A 374 -10.65 -11.39 -10.51
C GLY A 374 -9.54 -12.43 -10.38
N VAL A 375 -8.64 -12.29 -9.41
CA VAL A 375 -7.52 -13.22 -9.19
C VAL A 375 -8.00 -14.47 -8.46
N ASP A 376 -7.50 -15.63 -8.90
CA ASP A 376 -7.81 -16.91 -8.26
C ASP A 376 -7.29 -16.96 -6.81
N ALA A 377 -8.11 -17.46 -5.89
CA ALA A 377 -7.78 -17.56 -4.46
C ALA A 377 -6.44 -18.30 -4.21
N THR A 378 -6.07 -19.26 -5.06
CA THR A 378 -4.81 -20.02 -4.93
C THR A 378 -3.56 -19.22 -5.24
N ALA A 379 -3.68 -18.05 -5.88
CA ALA A 379 -2.56 -17.17 -6.17
C ALA A 379 -2.22 -16.22 -5.01
N TRP A 380 -3.11 -16.06 -4.03
CA TRP A 380 -2.92 -15.14 -2.92
C TRP A 380 -1.96 -15.66 -1.87
N THR A 381 -1.02 -14.81 -1.51
CA THR A 381 -0.07 -15.04 -0.42
C THR A 381 -0.28 -14.00 0.68
N PRO A 382 0.20 -14.25 1.91
CA PRO A 382 0.12 -13.26 2.98
C PRO A 382 0.71 -11.88 2.59
N PRO A 383 1.89 -11.77 1.94
CA PRO A 383 2.41 -10.48 1.48
C PRO A 383 1.48 -9.77 0.47
N ALA A 384 0.91 -10.50 -0.49
CA ALA A 384 -0.02 -9.94 -1.47
C ALA A 384 -1.29 -9.40 -0.78
N ARG A 385 -1.87 -10.16 0.17
CA ARG A 385 -3.04 -9.71 0.95
C ARG A 385 -2.75 -8.44 1.73
N ARG A 386 -1.62 -8.38 2.43
CA ARG A 386 -1.20 -7.18 3.20
C ARG A 386 -1.00 -5.96 2.30
N ALA A 387 -0.37 -6.14 1.14
CA ALA A 387 -0.21 -5.06 0.18
C ALA A 387 -1.56 -4.59 -0.38
N ALA A 388 -2.47 -5.52 -0.73
CA ALA A 388 -3.83 -5.17 -1.14
C ALA A 388 -4.60 -4.44 -0.03
N ALA A 389 -4.44 -4.84 1.24
CA ALA A 389 -5.02 -4.14 2.38
C ALA A 389 -4.52 -2.70 2.50
N VAL A 390 -3.24 -2.42 2.22
CA VAL A 390 -2.70 -1.04 2.16
C VAL A 390 -3.36 -0.24 1.04
N VAL A 391 -3.55 -0.83 -0.15
CA VAL A 391 -4.27 -0.18 -1.26
C VAL A 391 -5.68 0.20 -0.84
N LEU A 392 -6.40 -0.73 -0.22
CA LEU A 392 -7.76 -0.55 0.25
C LEU A 392 -7.86 0.46 1.41
N ALA A 393 -6.92 0.44 2.37
CA ALA A 393 -6.84 1.37 3.48
C ALA A 393 -6.58 2.82 3.02
N ASN A 394 -5.71 2.99 2.03
CA ASN A 394 -5.46 4.30 1.41
C ASN A 394 -6.62 4.75 0.49
N SER A 395 -7.58 3.86 0.26
CA SER A 395 -8.82 4.05 -0.48
C SER A 395 -10.06 3.96 0.44
N VAL A 396 -9.90 4.13 1.76
CA VAL A 396 -10.96 3.88 2.75
C VAL A 396 -12.21 4.75 2.54
N GLY A 397 -12.06 5.94 1.94
CA GLY A 397 -13.20 6.76 1.53
C GLY A 397 -14.07 6.10 0.45
N ASP A 398 -13.46 5.37 -0.49
CA ASP A 398 -14.20 4.63 -1.51
C ASP A 398 -14.88 3.38 -0.91
N LEU A 399 -14.23 2.72 0.06
CA LEU A 399 -14.84 1.61 0.83
C LEU A 399 -16.05 2.08 1.64
N TRP A 400 -15.96 3.26 2.22
CA TRP A 400 -17.06 3.89 2.93
C TRP A 400 -18.29 4.11 2.03
N ASP A 401 -18.09 4.52 0.78
CA ASP A 401 -19.18 4.68 -0.19
C ASP A 401 -19.84 3.33 -0.54
N VAL A 402 -19.04 2.26 -0.65
CA VAL A 402 -19.55 0.89 -0.84
C VAL A 402 -20.40 0.46 0.36
N ALA A 403 -19.86 0.56 1.58
CA ALA A 403 -20.53 0.09 2.79
C ALA A 403 -21.78 0.91 3.16
N THR A 404 -21.75 2.24 2.98
CA THR A 404 -22.83 3.13 3.43
C THR A 404 -23.84 3.48 2.33
N GLY A 405 -23.58 3.09 1.08
CA GLY A 405 -24.38 3.52 -0.06
C GLY A 405 -24.17 4.99 -0.46
N GLY A 406 -23.23 5.71 0.18
CA GLY A 406 -22.92 7.11 -0.08
C GLY A 406 -22.14 7.38 -1.37
N VAL A 407 -21.92 8.66 -1.66
CA VAL A 407 -20.92 9.14 -2.62
C VAL A 407 -20.22 10.36 -2.04
N TYR A 408 -19.09 10.19 -1.36
CA TYR A 408 -18.40 11.29 -0.66
C TYR A 408 -17.90 12.37 -1.62
N ALA A 409 -17.60 12.04 -2.88
CA ALA A 409 -17.24 13.01 -3.92
C ALA A 409 -18.33 14.07 -4.19
N ARG A 410 -19.59 13.76 -3.86
CA ARG A 410 -20.73 14.68 -3.93
C ARG A 410 -20.97 15.42 -2.61
N GLY A 411 -20.28 15.02 -1.55
CA GLY A 411 -20.35 15.63 -0.23
C GLY A 411 -19.96 17.10 -0.25
N TYR A 412 -20.81 17.93 0.34
CA TYR A 412 -20.53 19.36 0.50
C TYR A 412 -19.75 19.67 1.78
N GLN A 413 -19.73 18.74 2.74
CA GLN A 413 -19.09 18.95 4.04
C GLN A 413 -17.56 19.06 3.93
N PRO A 414 -16.92 19.86 4.81
CA PRO A 414 -15.47 20.06 4.82
C PRO A 414 -14.67 18.75 4.86
N PHE A 415 -15.12 17.78 5.66
CA PHE A 415 -14.51 16.45 5.74
C PHE A 415 -14.43 15.74 4.39
N TYR A 416 -15.55 15.63 3.67
CA TYR A 416 -15.55 14.95 2.36
C TYR A 416 -14.71 15.68 1.30
N ARG A 417 -14.52 17.00 1.44
CA ARG A 417 -13.61 17.77 0.59
C ARG A 417 -12.14 17.59 0.96
N SER A 418 -11.83 17.14 2.18
CA SER A 418 -10.45 16.88 2.59
C SER A 418 -9.97 15.49 2.14
N LEU A 419 -10.89 14.56 1.87
CA LEU A 419 -10.57 13.23 1.34
C LEU A 419 -9.97 13.29 -0.09
N PRO A 420 -9.18 12.27 -0.48
CA PRO A 420 -8.58 12.20 -1.80
C PRO A 420 -9.63 12.06 -2.91
N VAL A 421 -9.22 12.36 -4.15
CA VAL A 421 -10.01 12.07 -5.36
C VAL A 421 -10.59 10.66 -5.29
N ALA A 422 -11.91 10.56 -5.42
CA ALA A 422 -12.65 9.30 -5.42
C ALA A 422 -12.48 8.53 -6.73
N TRP A 423 -12.72 7.23 -6.67
CA TRP A 423 -12.77 6.36 -7.85
C TRP A 423 -13.83 6.81 -8.87
N SER A 424 -13.64 6.38 -10.12
CA SER A 424 -14.51 6.72 -11.25
C SER A 424 -15.82 5.91 -11.31
N GLY A 425 -15.88 4.76 -10.66
CA GLY A 425 -17.06 3.90 -10.52
C GLY A 425 -17.36 3.53 -9.07
N ARG A 426 -18.53 2.91 -8.84
CA ARG A 426 -18.80 2.15 -7.63
C ARG A 426 -18.47 0.69 -7.93
N HIS A 427 -17.51 0.13 -7.21
CA HIS A 427 -16.98 -1.22 -7.43
C HIS A 427 -17.47 -2.16 -6.34
N ASP A 428 -18.78 -2.11 -6.06
CA ASP A 428 -19.37 -2.78 -4.90
C ASP A 428 -19.07 -4.29 -4.94
N VAL A 429 -19.23 -4.95 -6.10
CA VAL A 429 -18.96 -6.39 -6.28
C VAL A 429 -17.48 -6.72 -6.10
N GLU A 430 -16.61 -5.99 -6.79
CA GLU A 430 -15.18 -6.21 -6.79
C GLU A 430 -14.59 -6.01 -5.39
N VAL A 431 -15.04 -4.97 -4.68
CA VAL A 431 -14.65 -4.70 -3.29
C VAL A 431 -15.13 -5.81 -2.37
N THR A 432 -16.39 -6.26 -2.46
CA THR A 432 -16.88 -7.36 -1.61
C THR A 432 -16.05 -8.63 -1.81
N VAL A 433 -15.80 -9.02 -3.07
CA VAL A 433 -15.02 -10.23 -3.39
C VAL A 433 -13.59 -10.10 -2.88
N LEU A 434 -12.95 -8.96 -3.13
CA LEU A 434 -11.56 -8.74 -2.74
C LEU A 434 -11.39 -8.73 -1.21
N LEU A 435 -12.31 -8.09 -0.47
CA LEU A 435 -12.25 -8.08 0.99
C LEU A 435 -12.39 -9.47 1.61
N ARG A 436 -13.27 -10.32 1.05
CA ARG A 436 -13.42 -11.72 1.52
C ARG A 436 -12.14 -12.53 1.38
N GLU A 437 -11.33 -12.26 0.36
CA GLU A 437 -10.03 -12.92 0.19
C GLU A 437 -8.94 -12.28 1.06
N VAL A 438 -8.81 -10.96 1.00
CA VAL A 438 -7.73 -10.21 1.67
C VAL A 438 -7.80 -10.31 3.19
N LEU A 439 -9.01 -10.26 3.76
CA LEU A 439 -9.22 -10.27 5.22
C LEU A 439 -9.10 -11.66 5.86
N THR A 440 -8.74 -12.68 5.08
CA THR A 440 -8.30 -13.97 5.65
C THR A 440 -6.95 -13.86 6.37
N ASP A 441 -6.16 -12.82 6.11
CA ASP A 441 -4.93 -12.50 6.84
C ASP A 441 -5.20 -11.48 7.96
N ASP A 442 -4.79 -11.80 9.19
CA ASP A 442 -5.03 -10.95 10.38
C ASP A 442 -4.35 -9.58 10.27
N THR A 443 -3.16 -9.54 9.67
CA THR A 443 -2.42 -8.30 9.49
C THR A 443 -3.13 -7.39 8.49
N ALA A 444 -3.68 -7.94 7.41
CA ALA A 444 -4.53 -7.22 6.46
C ALA A 444 -5.80 -6.66 7.12
N LEU A 445 -6.45 -7.46 7.98
CA LEU A 445 -7.60 -7.01 8.78
C LEU A 445 -7.23 -5.85 9.71
N ALA A 446 -6.16 -5.99 10.49
CA ALA A 446 -5.69 -4.94 11.39
C ALA A 446 -5.36 -3.63 10.64
N VAL A 447 -4.73 -3.71 9.46
CA VAL A 447 -4.45 -2.52 8.64
C VAL A 447 -5.73 -1.80 8.23
N LEU A 448 -6.77 -2.54 7.84
CA LEU A 448 -8.04 -1.96 7.39
C LEU A 448 -8.89 -1.44 8.53
N SER A 449 -9.09 -2.20 9.62
CA SER A 449 -9.84 -1.73 10.80
C SER A 449 -9.19 -0.49 11.43
N ARG A 450 -7.85 -0.44 11.47
CA ARG A 450 -7.14 0.79 11.88
C ARG A 450 -7.43 1.98 10.96
N ALA A 451 -7.47 1.76 9.65
CA ALA A 451 -7.80 2.82 8.70
C ALA A 451 -9.25 3.32 8.87
N VAL A 452 -10.19 2.43 9.23
CA VAL A 452 -11.56 2.81 9.60
C VAL A 452 -11.58 3.66 10.86
N GLY A 453 -10.81 3.30 11.88
CA GLY A 453 -10.67 4.10 13.10
C GLY A 453 -10.17 5.51 12.81
N VAL A 454 -9.08 5.63 12.04
CA VAL A 454 -8.51 6.93 11.64
C VAL A 454 -9.51 7.77 10.84
N LEU A 455 -10.24 7.15 9.90
CA LEU A 455 -11.28 7.83 9.14
C LEU A 455 -12.41 8.33 10.06
N SER A 456 -12.86 7.49 10.98
CA SER A 456 -13.97 7.76 11.91
C SER A 456 -13.63 8.88 12.88
N ALA A 457 -12.45 8.83 13.52
CA ALA A 457 -11.96 9.89 14.41
C ALA A 457 -11.85 11.24 13.69
N ARG A 458 -11.26 11.27 12.48
CA ARG A 458 -11.18 12.50 11.69
C ARG A 458 -12.55 13.02 11.26
N HIS A 459 -13.48 12.13 10.93
CA HIS A 459 -14.83 12.51 10.53
C HIS A 459 -15.59 13.11 11.72
N LEU A 460 -15.53 12.46 12.90
CA LEU A 460 -16.13 12.97 14.14
C LEU A 460 -15.57 14.35 14.49
N LEU A 461 -14.24 14.51 14.50
CA LEU A 461 -13.62 15.79 14.82
C LEU A 461 -14.01 16.89 13.81
N SER A 462 -13.98 16.59 12.52
CA SER A 462 -14.38 17.57 11.49
C SER A 462 -15.86 17.93 11.58
N ALA A 463 -16.73 16.97 11.88
CA ALA A 463 -18.15 17.18 12.09
C ALA A 463 -18.42 18.05 13.33
N ALA A 464 -17.71 17.78 14.43
CA ALA A 464 -17.83 18.55 15.67
C ALA A 464 -17.38 20.01 15.48
N LEU A 465 -16.24 20.23 14.82
CA LEU A 465 -15.81 21.59 14.46
C LEU A 465 -16.80 22.32 13.55
N THR A 466 -17.47 21.59 12.66
CA THR A 466 -18.53 22.17 11.80
C THR A 466 -19.76 22.56 12.63
N ALA A 467 -20.14 21.73 13.62
CA ALA A 467 -21.23 22.04 14.53
C ALA A 467 -20.90 23.21 15.47
N ARG A 468 -19.64 23.36 15.89
CA ARG A 468 -19.18 24.47 16.75
C ARG A 468 -19.07 25.81 16.02
N ALA A 469 -18.91 25.80 14.70
CA ALA A 469 -18.64 27.02 13.93
C ALA A 469 -19.73 28.10 14.14
N PRO A 470 -19.37 29.40 14.21
CA PRO A 470 -20.35 30.48 14.35
C PRO A 470 -21.39 30.45 13.22
N GLY A 471 -22.67 30.55 13.58
CA GLY A 471 -23.77 30.49 12.62
C GLY A 471 -24.06 29.10 12.06
N SER A 472 -23.53 28.03 12.69
CA SER A 472 -23.94 26.66 12.38
C SER A 472 -25.42 26.44 12.74
N TRP A 473 -26.00 25.40 12.13
CA TRP A 473 -27.36 24.94 12.46
C TRP A 473 -27.48 24.52 13.94
N ALA A 474 -26.41 23.96 14.52
CA ALA A 474 -26.43 23.52 15.90
C ALA A 474 -26.52 24.70 16.86
N GLN A 475 -25.86 25.83 16.59
CA GLN A 475 -25.95 27.04 17.43
C GLN A 475 -27.28 27.77 17.34
N ALA A 476 -28.13 27.45 16.36
CA ALA A 476 -29.45 28.05 16.19
C ALA A 476 -30.56 27.32 16.97
N GLU A 477 -30.25 26.18 17.61
CA GLU A 477 -31.22 25.42 18.40
C GLU A 477 -31.18 25.80 19.89
N ASP A 478 -32.31 25.64 20.59
CA ASP A 478 -32.45 25.92 22.03
C ASP A 478 -31.50 25.08 22.90
N THR A 479 -31.04 23.92 22.39
CA THR A 479 -30.04 23.05 23.03
C THR A 479 -28.94 22.64 22.05
N PRO A 480 -27.94 23.50 21.79
CA PRO A 480 -27.00 23.34 20.68
C PRO A 480 -26.12 22.09 20.80
N TRP A 481 -25.80 21.66 22.02
CA TRP A 481 -25.01 20.45 22.26
C TRP A 481 -25.76 19.17 21.91
N LYS A 482 -27.08 19.09 22.17
CA LYS A 482 -27.91 17.91 21.85
C LYS A 482 -28.05 17.74 20.34
N ALA A 483 -28.20 18.85 19.63
CA ALA A 483 -28.21 18.92 18.18
C ALA A 483 -26.90 18.35 17.62
N ALA A 484 -25.75 18.88 18.10
CA ALA A 484 -24.43 18.43 17.71
C ALA A 484 -24.19 16.94 18.03
N HIS A 485 -24.60 16.49 19.22
CA HIS A 485 -24.55 15.10 19.64
C HIS A 485 -25.32 14.17 18.68
N ALA A 486 -26.57 14.50 18.36
CA ALA A 486 -27.40 13.71 17.46
C ALA A 486 -26.78 13.58 16.05
N TRP A 487 -26.17 14.65 15.55
CA TRP A 487 -25.42 14.61 14.29
C TRP A 487 -24.17 13.74 14.39
N LEU A 488 -23.41 13.86 15.48
CA LEU A 488 -22.21 13.06 15.69
C LEU A 488 -22.52 11.57 15.85
N LEU A 489 -23.67 11.20 16.42
CA LEU A 489 -24.14 9.81 16.44
C LEU A 489 -24.31 9.26 15.03
N VAL A 490 -24.88 10.04 14.11
CA VAL A 490 -25.01 9.65 12.70
C VAL A 490 -23.63 9.46 12.06
N VAL A 491 -22.67 10.31 12.41
CA VAL A 491 -21.27 10.21 11.93
C VAL A 491 -20.60 8.95 12.47
N ALA A 492 -20.67 8.70 13.79
CA ALA A 492 -20.16 7.51 14.46
C ALA A 492 -20.77 6.23 13.88
N GLY A 493 -22.09 6.20 13.70
CA GLY A 493 -22.81 5.06 13.12
C GLY A 493 -22.34 4.72 11.70
N ARG A 494 -21.91 5.69 10.90
CA ARG A 494 -21.33 5.37 9.58
C ARG A 494 -19.95 4.70 9.69
N GLY A 495 -19.16 5.04 10.70
CA GLY A 495 -17.92 4.33 11.05
C GLY A 495 -18.20 2.89 11.43
N ALA A 496 -19.19 2.68 12.30
CA ALA A 496 -19.65 1.34 12.68
C ALA A 496 -20.16 0.53 11.47
N THR A 497 -20.88 1.17 10.53
CA THR A 497 -21.35 0.51 9.30
C THR A 497 -20.18 -0.02 8.46
N LEU A 498 -19.11 0.76 8.33
CA LEU A 498 -17.93 0.32 7.58
C LEU A 498 -17.21 -0.82 8.30
N GLU A 499 -17.05 -0.74 9.62
CA GLU A 499 -16.41 -1.81 10.40
C GLU A 499 -17.19 -3.13 10.33
N GLY A 500 -18.52 -3.07 10.50
CA GLY A 500 -19.38 -4.25 10.35
C GLY A 500 -19.32 -4.86 8.95
N TYR A 501 -19.24 -4.01 7.91
CA TYR A 501 -19.03 -4.47 6.53
C TYR A 501 -17.67 -5.17 6.34
N LEU A 502 -16.59 -4.65 6.93
CA LEU A 502 -15.27 -5.29 6.87
C LEU A 502 -15.25 -6.61 7.62
N TYR A 503 -15.73 -6.64 8.86
CA TYR A 503 -15.71 -7.85 9.68
C TYR A 503 -16.58 -8.96 9.07
N ALA A 504 -17.77 -8.63 8.55
CA ALA A 504 -18.59 -9.61 7.85
C ALA A 504 -17.88 -10.20 6.60
N ALA A 505 -17.07 -9.41 5.90
CA ALA A 505 -16.23 -9.92 4.81
C ALA A 505 -15.12 -10.84 5.31
N CYS A 506 -14.48 -10.51 6.43
CA CYS A 506 -13.51 -11.37 7.09
C CYS A 506 -14.15 -12.72 7.50
N ALA A 507 -15.25 -12.68 8.25
CA ALA A 507 -15.96 -13.87 8.74
C ALA A 507 -16.40 -14.77 7.57
N THR A 508 -17.02 -14.18 6.53
CA THR A 508 -17.41 -14.92 5.32
C THR A 508 -16.21 -15.55 4.61
N GLY A 509 -15.11 -14.81 4.46
CA GLY A 509 -13.89 -15.29 3.81
C GLY A 509 -13.23 -16.46 4.55
N ARG A 510 -13.33 -16.46 5.89
CA ARG A 510 -12.78 -17.51 6.76
C ARG A 510 -13.75 -18.67 7.00
N GLY A 511 -15.01 -18.54 6.59
CA GLY A 511 -16.05 -19.54 6.85
C GLY A 511 -16.51 -19.60 8.31
N VAL A 512 -16.40 -18.50 9.05
CA VAL A 512 -16.82 -18.36 10.45
C VAL A 512 -18.31 -18.04 10.52
N GLY A 513 -19.05 -18.72 11.41
CA GLY A 513 -20.49 -18.47 11.62
C GLY A 513 -20.76 -17.15 12.38
N GLU A 514 -21.98 -16.61 12.27
CA GLU A 514 -22.36 -15.34 12.94
C GLU A 514 -22.24 -15.40 14.47
N ASP A 515 -22.54 -16.57 15.06
CA ASP A 515 -22.50 -16.83 16.51
C ASP A 515 -21.17 -17.45 16.98
N GLU A 516 -20.20 -17.60 16.08
CA GLU A 516 -18.92 -18.24 16.39
C GLU A 516 -17.90 -17.21 16.89
N GLU A 517 -17.30 -17.47 18.06
CA GLU A 517 -16.22 -16.65 18.57
C GLU A 517 -14.97 -16.73 17.68
N SER A 518 -14.40 -15.57 17.34
CA SER A 518 -13.24 -15.48 16.48
C SER A 518 -12.16 -14.55 17.04
N PRO A 519 -10.89 -14.97 17.10
CA PRO A 519 -9.79 -14.07 17.48
C PRO A 519 -9.60 -12.94 16.46
N ALA A 520 -10.10 -13.10 15.23
CA ALA A 520 -10.10 -12.06 14.21
C ALA A 520 -10.92 -10.83 14.66
N ALA A 521 -11.98 -11.04 15.43
CA ALA A 521 -12.80 -9.96 15.96
C ALA A 521 -12.01 -9.10 16.95
N GLY A 522 -11.26 -9.73 17.86
CA GLY A 522 -10.36 -9.03 18.77
C GLY A 522 -9.25 -8.26 18.04
N VAL A 523 -8.71 -8.82 16.95
CA VAL A 523 -7.74 -8.11 16.09
C VAL A 523 -8.35 -6.86 15.45
N ALA A 524 -9.55 -7.00 14.88
CA ALA A 524 -10.27 -5.89 14.27
C ALA A 524 -10.54 -4.78 15.30
N LEU A 525 -11.05 -5.14 16.48
CA LEU A 525 -11.34 -4.21 17.57
C LEU A 525 -10.09 -3.47 18.04
N ALA A 526 -9.02 -4.20 18.38
CA ALA A 526 -7.78 -3.59 18.86
C ALA A 526 -7.17 -2.63 17.83
N ALA A 527 -7.24 -2.99 16.54
CA ALA A 527 -6.76 -2.13 15.47
C ALA A 527 -7.65 -0.90 15.26
N LEU A 528 -8.97 -1.05 15.34
CA LEU A 528 -9.93 0.05 15.27
C LEU A 528 -9.65 1.07 16.38
N VAL A 529 -9.55 0.63 17.63
CA VAL A 529 -9.26 1.47 18.80
C VAL A 529 -7.96 2.26 18.60
N GLN A 530 -6.89 1.61 18.12
CA GLN A 530 -5.65 2.31 17.77
C GLN A 530 -5.78 3.35 16.66
N GLY A 531 -6.79 3.22 15.80
CA GLY A 531 -7.11 4.22 14.79
C GLY A 531 -7.96 5.36 15.32
N LEU A 532 -8.79 5.10 16.35
CA LEU A 532 -9.67 6.08 16.99
C LEU A 532 -8.91 7.05 17.89
N ASP A 533 -7.68 6.69 18.29
CA ASP A 533 -6.78 7.53 19.06
C ASP A 533 -6.72 8.99 18.53
N LEU A 534 -7.14 9.91 19.40
CA LEU A 534 -7.18 11.35 19.14
C LEU A 534 -5.85 12.04 19.44
N HIS A 535 -4.91 11.36 20.11
CA HIS A 535 -3.60 11.92 20.45
C HIS A 535 -2.80 12.23 19.18
N GLY A 536 -2.29 13.46 19.09
CA GLY A 536 -1.56 13.94 17.92
C GLY A 536 -2.41 14.18 16.66
N LEU A 537 -3.74 14.02 16.74
CA LEU A 537 -4.64 14.33 15.64
C LEU A 537 -4.88 15.84 15.58
N ASP A 538 -4.17 16.49 14.65
CA ASP A 538 -4.34 17.91 14.34
C ASP A 538 -5.65 18.12 13.56
N PRO A 539 -6.61 18.90 14.09
CA PRO A 539 -7.89 19.17 13.44
C PRO A 539 -7.76 19.90 12.09
N HIS A 540 -6.66 20.61 11.87
CA HIS A 540 -6.38 21.35 10.66
C HIS A 540 -5.44 20.63 9.70
N ALA A 541 -4.89 19.48 10.11
CA ALA A 541 -4.01 18.71 9.24
C ALA A 541 -4.80 18.10 8.06
N PRO A 542 -4.23 18.15 6.83
CA PRO A 542 -4.83 17.51 5.66
C PRO A 542 -4.95 15.99 5.86
N TRP A 543 -5.90 15.38 5.15
CA TRP A 543 -5.97 13.93 5.08
C TRP A 543 -4.63 13.34 4.61
N ARG A 544 -4.16 12.31 5.30
CA ARG A 544 -3.01 11.51 4.88
C ARG A 544 -3.43 10.06 4.74
N PRO A 545 -2.79 9.30 3.83
CA PRO A 545 -3.08 7.89 3.69
C PRO A 545 -2.78 7.19 5.03
N PRO A 546 -3.75 6.45 5.61
CA PRO A 546 -3.61 5.88 6.95
C PRO A 546 -2.64 4.71 6.99
N ALA A 547 -2.36 4.06 5.85
CA ALA A 547 -1.52 2.88 5.76
C ALA A 547 -0.24 3.13 4.95
N ALA A 548 0.88 2.66 5.50
CA ALA A 548 2.16 2.58 4.79
C ALA A 548 2.58 1.11 4.68
N PRO A 549 3.22 0.68 3.57
CA PRO A 549 3.68 -0.70 3.40
C PRO A 549 4.53 -1.21 4.57
N ALA A 550 5.42 -0.36 5.11
CA ALA A 550 6.26 -0.70 6.27
C ALA A 550 5.48 -0.95 7.57
N ARG A 551 4.35 -0.24 7.78
CA ARG A 551 3.50 -0.41 8.97
C ARG A 551 2.65 -1.67 8.86
N ALA A 552 2.26 -2.06 7.66
CA ALA A 552 1.55 -3.31 7.43
C ALA A 552 2.36 -4.52 7.89
N ALA A 553 3.70 -4.52 7.83
CA ALA A 553 4.52 -5.62 8.33
C ALA A 553 4.53 -5.77 9.88
N ARG A 554 4.00 -4.79 10.63
CA ARG A 554 4.07 -4.72 12.10
C ARG A 554 2.70 -4.56 12.76
N ALA A 555 1.60 -4.78 12.02
CA ALA A 555 0.27 -4.56 12.55
C ALA A 555 -0.02 -5.49 13.75
N VAL A 556 -0.93 -5.07 14.62
CA VAL A 556 -1.34 -5.81 15.81
C VAL A 556 -1.81 -7.20 15.42
N THR A 557 -1.29 -8.21 16.11
CA THR A 557 -1.76 -9.59 16.01
C THR A 557 -2.13 -10.07 17.41
N GLY A 558 -3.41 -10.28 17.66
CA GLY A 558 -3.95 -10.72 18.95
C GLY A 558 -5.09 -9.84 19.48
N GLY A 559 -5.92 -10.44 20.33
CA GLY A 559 -7.10 -9.86 20.96
C GLY A 559 -7.98 -10.97 21.55
N PRO A 560 -9.00 -10.65 22.36
CA PRO A 560 -9.96 -11.64 22.82
C PRO A 560 -10.73 -12.24 21.63
N SER A 561 -11.09 -13.52 21.72
CA SER A 561 -12.06 -14.10 20.79
C SER A 561 -13.43 -13.51 21.11
N LEU A 562 -14.12 -12.99 20.11
CA LEU A 562 -15.43 -12.35 20.25
C LEU A 562 -16.36 -12.88 19.17
N THR A 563 -17.66 -12.94 19.46
CA THR A 563 -18.69 -13.13 18.43
C THR A 563 -18.84 -11.86 17.59
N SER A 564 -19.54 -11.95 16.45
CA SER A 564 -19.85 -10.74 15.66
C SER A 564 -20.69 -9.74 16.45
N GLN A 565 -21.55 -10.21 17.35
CA GLN A 565 -22.41 -9.36 18.16
C GLN A 565 -21.60 -8.65 19.25
N ASP A 566 -20.74 -9.38 19.98
CA ASP A 566 -19.86 -8.78 21.00
C ASP A 566 -18.94 -7.71 20.39
N LEU A 567 -18.42 -7.99 19.19
CA LEU A 567 -17.65 -7.00 18.44
C LEU A 567 -18.48 -5.76 18.12
N GLY A 568 -19.72 -5.92 17.65
CA GLY A 568 -20.63 -4.79 17.38
C GLY A 568 -20.88 -3.92 18.61
N ASP A 569 -21.07 -4.54 19.77
CA ASP A 569 -21.30 -3.85 21.05
C ASP A 569 -20.06 -3.09 21.55
N SER A 570 -18.87 -3.67 21.36
CA SER A 570 -17.58 -3.01 21.64
C SER A 570 -17.31 -1.86 20.66
N VAL A 571 -17.49 -2.06 19.36
CA VAL A 571 -17.34 -1.00 18.34
C VAL A 571 -18.29 0.16 18.62
N ALA A 572 -19.53 -0.13 19.03
CA ALA A 572 -20.49 0.88 19.42
C ALA A 572 -20.08 1.63 20.70
N TYR A 573 -19.44 0.94 21.66
CA TYR A 573 -18.84 1.58 22.84
C TYR A 573 -17.75 2.56 22.44
N ASP A 574 -16.73 2.09 21.72
CA ASP A 574 -15.51 2.87 21.45
C ASP A 574 -15.79 4.08 20.56
N LEU A 575 -16.69 3.94 19.59
CA LEU A 575 -17.13 5.06 18.74
C LEU A 575 -17.96 6.08 19.52
N TYR A 576 -18.80 5.64 20.46
CA TYR A 576 -19.55 6.53 21.33
C TYR A 576 -18.64 7.24 22.33
N HIS A 577 -17.68 6.52 22.92
CA HIS A 577 -16.65 7.08 23.80
C HIS A 577 -15.83 8.15 23.05
N THR A 578 -15.31 7.81 21.86
CA THR A 578 -14.56 8.74 21.00
C THR A 578 -15.40 9.97 20.62
N LEU A 579 -16.70 9.79 20.36
CA LEU A 579 -17.61 10.90 20.08
C LEU A 579 -17.65 11.89 21.25
N LEU A 580 -17.77 11.40 22.48
CA LEU A 580 -17.81 12.25 23.68
C LEU A 580 -16.46 12.95 23.91
N LEU A 581 -15.34 12.26 23.74
CA LEU A 581 -14.00 12.88 23.78
C LEU A 581 -13.82 13.96 22.71
N VAL A 582 -14.39 13.78 21.52
CA VAL A 582 -14.38 14.80 20.47
C VAL A 582 -15.25 16.00 20.87
N MET A 583 -16.43 15.77 21.46
CA MET A 583 -17.30 16.84 21.93
C MET A 583 -16.63 17.65 23.05
N ASP A 584 -15.98 16.98 24.00
CA ASP A 584 -15.13 17.58 25.03
C ASP A 584 -14.04 18.46 24.42
N ARG A 585 -13.19 17.86 23.57
CA ARG A 585 -12.08 18.55 22.88
C ARG A 585 -12.53 19.75 22.04
N THR A 586 -13.77 19.73 21.56
CA THR A 586 -14.34 20.82 20.75
C THR A 586 -15.24 21.77 21.53
N ARG A 587 -15.37 21.64 22.87
CA ARG A 587 -16.23 22.47 23.72
C ARG A 587 -17.70 22.44 23.32
N LEU A 588 -18.17 21.25 22.94
CA LEU A 588 -19.56 21.01 22.65
C LEU A 588 -20.29 20.38 23.83
N LEU A 589 -19.60 19.75 24.78
CA LEU A 589 -20.23 19.31 26.02
C LEU A 589 -20.53 20.54 26.90
N PRO A 590 -21.73 20.60 27.50
CA PRO A 590 -22.07 21.67 28.44
C PRO A 590 -21.36 21.45 29.78
N ASP A 591 -21.02 22.52 30.51
CA ASP A 591 -20.30 22.43 31.79
C ASP A 591 -21.08 21.60 32.83
N GLU A 592 -22.42 21.67 32.81
CA GLU A 592 -23.27 20.88 33.70
C GLU A 592 -23.11 19.36 33.49
N ALA A 593 -22.58 18.91 32.35
CA ALA A 593 -22.31 17.49 32.13
C ALA A 593 -21.12 16.95 32.93
N TYR A 594 -20.25 17.83 33.46
CA TYR A 594 -19.06 17.45 34.20
C TYR A 594 -19.26 17.49 35.72
N LEU A 595 -20.38 18.07 36.18
CA LEU A 595 -20.60 18.38 37.59
C LEU A 595 -21.55 17.38 38.25
N GLU A 596 -21.38 17.17 39.54
CA GLU A 596 -22.40 16.48 40.34
C GLU A 596 -23.70 17.30 40.30
N PRO A 597 -24.85 16.66 40.00
CA PRO A 597 -26.14 17.31 40.12
C PRO A 597 -26.34 17.79 41.56
N PRO A 598 -26.94 18.98 41.76
CA PRO A 598 -27.21 19.49 43.09
C PRO A 598 -28.07 18.48 43.88
N ASP A 599 -27.65 18.14 45.10
CA ASP A 599 -28.42 17.25 45.96
C ASP A 599 -29.68 18.01 46.42
N PRO A 600 -30.89 17.55 46.07
CA PRO A 600 -32.13 18.21 46.48
C PRO A 600 -32.36 18.21 48.00
N PHE A 601 -31.52 17.52 48.78
CA PHE A 601 -31.60 17.38 50.23
C PHE A 601 -30.44 18.03 51.00
N GLU A 602 -29.41 18.59 50.32
CA GLU A 602 -28.38 19.42 50.97
C GLU A 602 -28.69 20.91 50.75
N ASP A 603 -28.66 21.72 51.81
CA ASP A 603 -28.70 23.17 51.69
C ASP A 603 -27.38 23.64 51.05
N GLU A 604 -27.39 23.95 49.75
CA GLU A 604 -26.24 24.54 49.05
C GLU A 604 -25.81 25.83 49.76
N THR A 605 -24.69 25.79 50.46
CA THR A 605 -24.00 27.01 50.89
C THR A 605 -23.27 27.60 49.70
N ASP A 606 -23.61 28.83 49.31
CA ASP A 606 -23.08 29.61 48.15
C ASP A 606 -21.54 29.63 47.99
N ASP A 607 -20.77 29.19 48.99
CA ASP A 607 -19.30 29.24 49.04
C ASP A 607 -18.59 27.92 48.66
N GLN A 608 -19.30 26.83 48.36
CA GLN A 608 -18.68 25.55 48.00
C GLN A 608 -18.45 25.45 46.48
N PRO A 609 -17.21 25.22 46.00
CA PRO A 609 -16.96 25.08 44.57
C PRO A 609 -17.70 23.86 44.00
N PRO A 610 -18.23 23.96 42.77
CA PRO A 610 -18.96 22.87 42.14
C PRO A 610 -18.06 21.63 42.03
N ARG A 611 -18.60 20.48 42.42
CA ARG A 611 -17.85 19.22 42.46
C ARG A 611 -17.95 18.51 41.10
N PRO A 612 -16.83 17.98 40.57
CA PRO A 612 -16.90 17.14 39.38
C PRO A 612 -17.62 15.83 39.68
N TRP A 613 -18.36 15.32 38.71
CA TRP A 613 -19.01 13.99 38.79
C TRP A 613 -18.00 12.87 39.06
N ASN A 614 -16.79 12.99 38.50
CA ASN A 614 -15.68 12.08 38.80
C ASN A 614 -14.36 12.83 38.83
N ALA A 615 -13.77 12.97 40.02
CA ALA A 615 -12.52 13.71 40.22
C ALA A 615 -11.27 13.00 39.68
N ASP A 616 -11.34 11.71 39.32
CA ASP A 616 -10.19 10.97 38.81
C ASP A 616 -9.89 11.31 37.36
N TRP A 617 -10.93 11.50 36.53
CA TRP A 617 -10.80 11.72 35.09
C TRP A 617 -11.55 12.95 34.56
N MET A 618 -12.19 13.77 35.41
CA MET A 618 -12.67 15.11 35.04
C MET A 618 -11.85 16.19 35.75
N TYR A 619 -11.39 17.19 35.00
CA TYR A 619 -10.58 18.27 35.55
C TYR A 619 -10.88 19.61 34.86
N GLN A 620 -10.54 20.69 35.54
CA GLN A 620 -10.64 22.05 35.01
C GLN A 620 -9.25 22.52 34.56
N ASP A 621 -9.16 23.16 33.39
CA ASP A 621 -7.92 23.76 32.91
C ASP A 621 -7.67 25.15 33.52
N ASP A 622 -6.49 25.73 33.22
CA ASP A 622 -6.10 27.09 33.67
C ASP A 622 -7.02 28.21 33.14
N GLN A 623 -7.98 27.89 32.27
CA GLN A 623 -8.97 28.81 31.69
C GLN A 623 -10.37 28.56 32.25
N ASP A 624 -10.47 27.84 33.37
CA ASP A 624 -11.72 27.49 34.04
C ASP A 624 -12.66 26.62 33.19
N HIS A 625 -12.16 25.90 32.19
CA HIS A 625 -13.00 24.99 31.41
C HIS A 625 -12.82 23.53 31.83
N TRP A 626 -13.93 22.79 31.85
CA TRP A 626 -13.93 21.36 32.14
C TRP A 626 -13.44 20.51 30.96
N HIS A 627 -12.73 19.43 31.29
CA HIS A 627 -12.19 18.45 30.36
C HIS A 627 -12.29 17.03 30.90
N LEU A 628 -12.27 16.07 29.98
CA LEU A 628 -12.05 14.66 30.24
C LEU A 628 -10.56 14.33 30.09
N ASP A 629 -10.01 13.55 31.02
CA ASP A 629 -8.73 12.85 30.85
C ASP A 629 -9.01 11.52 30.12
N PRO A 630 -8.65 11.39 28.82
CA PRO A 630 -9.01 10.22 28.02
C PRO A 630 -8.36 8.94 28.57
N ASP A 631 -7.09 9.01 28.98
CA ASP A 631 -6.35 7.85 29.46
C ASP A 631 -6.96 7.32 30.77
N ARG A 632 -7.37 8.23 31.66
CA ARG A 632 -7.99 7.84 32.94
C ARG A 632 -9.44 7.39 32.78
N ALA A 633 -10.20 8.01 31.88
CA ALA A 633 -11.56 7.59 31.57
C ALA A 633 -11.58 6.18 30.94
N ASP A 634 -10.62 5.86 30.07
CA ASP A 634 -10.45 4.52 29.49
C ASP A 634 -10.12 3.45 30.55
N ASN A 635 -9.46 3.84 31.64
CA ASN A 635 -9.17 2.96 32.78
C ASN A 635 -10.35 2.77 33.75
N ASP A 636 -11.45 3.54 33.59
CA ASP A 636 -12.68 3.43 34.38
C ASP A 636 -13.94 3.30 33.47
N PRO A 637 -14.05 2.20 32.70
CA PRO A 637 -15.14 2.04 31.74
C PRO A 637 -16.52 1.93 32.40
N ASP A 638 -16.58 1.43 33.64
CA ASP A 638 -17.81 1.31 34.42
C ASP A 638 -18.27 2.66 34.98
N GLY A 639 -17.36 3.49 35.49
CA GLY A 639 -17.67 4.86 35.92
C GLY A 639 -18.07 5.74 34.74
N PHE A 640 -17.38 5.62 33.60
CA PHE A 640 -17.75 6.33 32.37
C PHE A 640 -19.13 5.90 31.85
N ARG A 641 -19.44 4.59 31.88
CA ARG A 641 -20.78 4.07 31.54
C ARG A 641 -21.83 4.60 32.51
N THR A 642 -21.53 4.65 33.80
CA THR A 642 -22.45 5.18 34.81
C THR A 642 -22.74 6.65 34.53
N TRP A 643 -21.71 7.48 34.38
CA TRP A 643 -21.84 8.89 34.00
C TRP A 643 -22.74 9.08 32.77
N THR A 644 -22.47 8.38 31.68
CA THR A 644 -23.23 8.52 30.44
C THR A 644 -24.67 7.99 30.51
N THR A 645 -25.03 7.18 31.51
CA THR A 645 -26.36 6.55 31.64
C THR A 645 -27.22 7.16 32.73
N THR A 646 -26.63 7.64 33.83
CA THR A 646 -27.36 8.11 35.01
C THR A 646 -27.29 9.63 35.21
N HIS A 647 -26.26 10.31 34.69
CA HIS A 647 -26.14 11.75 34.84
C HIS A 647 -27.32 12.46 34.15
N PRO A 648 -28.07 13.36 34.81
CA PRO A 648 -29.31 13.96 34.26
C PRO A 648 -29.15 14.61 32.88
N VAL A 649 -28.02 15.28 32.65
CA VAL A 649 -27.69 15.89 31.35
C VAL A 649 -27.38 14.84 30.28
N MET A 650 -26.63 13.78 30.64
CA MET A 650 -26.14 12.76 29.70
C MET A 650 -27.15 11.64 29.46
N ALA A 651 -28.01 11.32 30.44
CA ALA A 651 -29.01 10.26 30.38
C ALA A 651 -29.98 10.43 29.19
N ALA A 652 -30.25 11.68 28.79
CA ALA A 652 -31.07 12.01 27.63
C ALA A 652 -30.44 11.55 26.29
N THR A 653 -29.15 11.26 26.28
CA THR A 653 -28.36 10.89 25.09
C THR A 653 -27.97 9.42 25.00
N THR A 654 -28.14 8.67 26.10
CA THR A 654 -27.73 7.26 26.26
C THR A 654 -28.37 6.30 25.24
N SER A 655 -29.61 6.57 24.82
CA SER A 655 -30.30 5.78 23.79
C SER A 655 -29.57 5.79 22.43
N GLY A 656 -28.71 6.78 22.22
CA GLY A 656 -27.89 6.95 21.02
C GLY A 656 -26.88 5.83 20.77
N ARG A 657 -26.36 5.16 21.82
CA ARG A 657 -25.38 4.07 21.64
C ARG A 657 -25.96 2.88 20.88
N TYR A 658 -27.23 2.55 21.14
CA TYR A 658 -27.95 1.49 20.40
C TYR A 658 -28.10 1.83 18.90
N SER A 659 -28.14 3.11 18.55
CA SER A 659 -28.16 3.54 17.14
C SER A 659 -26.84 3.28 16.41
N ILE A 660 -25.71 3.16 17.13
CA ILE A 660 -24.41 2.83 16.53
C ILE A 660 -24.31 1.31 16.31
N GLY A 661 -24.73 0.49 17.28
CA GLY A 661 -24.78 -0.97 17.12
C GLY A 661 -25.68 -1.41 15.96
N THR A 662 -26.89 -0.86 15.85
CA THR A 662 -27.78 -1.13 14.70
C THR A 662 -27.18 -0.74 13.34
N ARG A 663 -26.27 0.24 13.32
CA ARG A 663 -25.53 0.63 12.11
C ARG A 663 -24.39 -0.33 11.79
N TYR A 664 -23.74 -0.89 12.80
CA TYR A 664 -22.82 -2.02 12.62
C TYR A 664 -23.53 -3.19 11.94
N ASP A 665 -24.70 -3.59 12.46
CA ASP A 665 -25.51 -4.68 11.88
C ASP A 665 -25.96 -4.37 10.45
N GLN A 666 -26.25 -3.10 10.14
CA GLN A 666 -26.53 -2.68 8.77
C GLN A 666 -25.34 -2.95 7.84
N GLY A 667 -24.11 -2.69 8.31
CA GLY A 667 -22.87 -3.00 7.60
C GLY A 667 -22.73 -4.49 7.32
N VAL A 668 -22.92 -5.32 8.35
CA VAL A 668 -22.91 -6.78 8.26
C VAL A 668 -23.94 -7.27 7.22
N SER A 669 -25.18 -6.79 7.30
CA SER A 669 -26.26 -7.15 6.38
C SER A 669 -25.98 -6.73 4.94
N THR A 670 -25.39 -5.54 4.75
CA THR A 670 -25.03 -5.01 3.43
C THR A 670 -23.97 -5.89 2.76
N GLN A 671 -23.02 -6.39 3.55
CA GLN A 671 -22.00 -7.31 3.06
C GLN A 671 -22.57 -8.69 2.68
N GLY A 672 -23.49 -9.22 3.51
CA GLY A 672 -24.08 -10.54 3.32
C GLY A 672 -24.98 -10.67 2.08
N ARG A 673 -25.46 -9.54 1.53
CA ARG A 673 -26.24 -9.50 0.28
C ARG A 673 -25.28 -9.35 -0.91
N PRO A 674 -24.99 -10.41 -1.69
CA PRO A 674 -24.16 -10.24 -2.88
C PRO A 674 -24.85 -9.26 -3.84
N PRO A 675 -24.15 -8.22 -4.34
CA PRO A 675 -24.71 -7.37 -5.37
C PRO A 675 -24.98 -8.23 -6.61
N ALA A 676 -26.06 -7.95 -7.34
CA ALA A 676 -26.38 -8.67 -8.56
C ALA A 676 -25.18 -8.57 -9.53
N ARG A 677 -24.57 -9.72 -9.88
CA ARG A 677 -23.52 -9.80 -10.90
C ARG A 677 -24.10 -9.25 -12.21
N HIS A 678 -23.76 -8.02 -12.55
CA HIS A 678 -23.67 -7.64 -13.95
C HIS A 678 -22.34 -8.24 -14.43
N GLY A 679 -22.42 -9.16 -15.40
CA GLY A 679 -21.24 -9.85 -15.95
C GLY A 679 -20.14 -8.87 -16.37
N PRO A 680 -18.90 -9.36 -16.55
CA PRO A 680 -17.67 -8.55 -16.59
C PRO A 680 -17.84 -7.30 -17.45
N GLY A 681 -18.01 -6.17 -16.78
CA GLY A 681 -18.22 -4.86 -17.39
C GLY A 681 -16.91 -4.29 -17.88
N ILE A 682 -16.37 -4.85 -18.96
CA ILE A 682 -15.39 -4.11 -19.76
C ILE A 682 -16.15 -2.86 -20.26
N PRO A 683 -15.64 -1.62 -20.06
CA PRO A 683 -16.32 -0.42 -20.51
C PRO A 683 -16.71 -0.56 -21.98
N PRO A 684 -17.91 -0.13 -22.41
CA PRO A 684 -18.49 -0.47 -23.71
C PRO A 684 -17.60 -0.08 -24.92
N GLY A 685 -16.67 0.86 -24.75
CA GLY A 685 -15.66 1.19 -25.76
C GLY A 685 -14.48 0.20 -25.85
N GLN A 686 -14.06 -0.42 -24.75
CA GLN A 686 -12.91 -1.35 -24.73
C GLN A 686 -13.31 -2.81 -24.95
N ALA A 687 -14.56 -3.18 -24.64
CA ALA A 687 -15.07 -4.52 -24.91
C ALA A 687 -15.17 -4.76 -26.43
N ALA A 688 -15.67 -3.75 -27.15
CA ALA A 688 -15.73 -3.74 -28.59
C ALA A 688 -14.34 -3.76 -29.22
N LEU A 689 -13.37 -3.02 -28.66
CA LEU A 689 -12.00 -2.97 -29.16
C LEU A 689 -11.25 -4.29 -28.90
N ALA A 690 -11.40 -4.89 -27.71
CA ALA A 690 -10.83 -6.19 -27.38
C ALA A 690 -11.46 -7.32 -28.17
N LEU A 691 -12.79 -7.34 -28.37
CA LEU A 691 -13.46 -8.31 -29.24
C LEU A 691 -13.06 -8.11 -30.70
N LEU A 692 -12.93 -6.87 -31.18
CA LEU A 692 -12.45 -6.57 -32.53
C LEU A 692 -10.99 -6.98 -32.71
N LEU A 693 -10.11 -6.71 -31.74
CA LEU A 693 -8.72 -7.13 -31.78
C LEU A 693 -8.57 -8.65 -31.68
N THR A 694 -9.39 -9.31 -30.86
CA THR A 694 -9.40 -10.78 -30.72
C THR A 694 -9.98 -11.45 -31.96
N ALA A 695 -11.04 -10.90 -32.57
CA ALA A 695 -11.59 -11.38 -33.83
C ALA A 695 -10.67 -11.09 -35.01
N ALA A 696 -9.96 -9.95 -35.01
CA ALA A 696 -8.98 -9.59 -36.03
C ALA A 696 -7.72 -10.46 -35.93
N THR A 697 -7.21 -10.72 -34.73
CA THR A 697 -6.10 -11.67 -34.50
C THR A 697 -6.51 -13.09 -34.82
N ALA A 698 -7.70 -13.55 -34.42
CA ALA A 698 -8.21 -14.87 -34.81
C ALA A 698 -8.38 -14.99 -36.34
N ARG A 699 -8.84 -13.94 -37.03
CA ARG A 699 -8.91 -13.91 -38.50
C ARG A 699 -7.54 -13.86 -39.17
N LEU A 700 -6.58 -13.12 -38.61
CA LEU A 700 -5.21 -13.07 -39.10
C LEU A 700 -4.51 -14.42 -38.92
N VAL A 701 -4.62 -15.04 -37.74
CA VAL A 701 -4.07 -16.37 -37.45
C VAL A 701 -4.74 -17.45 -38.30
N TYR A 702 -6.06 -17.37 -38.50
CA TYR A 702 -6.77 -18.28 -39.41
C TYR A 702 -6.36 -18.07 -40.88
N GLY A 703 -6.19 -16.83 -41.32
CA GLY A 703 -5.74 -16.46 -42.67
C GLY A 703 -4.28 -16.81 -42.97
N TYR A 704 -3.41 -16.77 -41.95
CA TYR A 704 -2.00 -17.18 -42.02
C TYR A 704 -1.77 -18.66 -41.72
N SER A 705 -2.80 -19.40 -41.29
CA SER A 705 -2.67 -20.84 -41.08
C SER A 705 -2.30 -21.53 -42.40
N HIS A 706 -1.22 -22.32 -42.35
CA HIS A 706 -0.68 -23.05 -43.50
C HIS A 706 -1.71 -23.99 -44.16
N THR A 707 -2.75 -24.39 -43.41
CA THR A 707 -3.90 -25.16 -43.88
C THR A 707 -4.91 -24.34 -44.68
N TYR A 708 -5.20 -23.09 -44.27
CA TYR A 708 -6.03 -22.16 -45.04
C TYR A 708 -5.34 -21.71 -46.33
N GLN A 709 -4.04 -21.38 -46.26
CA GLN A 709 -3.25 -21.04 -47.46
C GLN A 709 -3.22 -22.20 -48.47
N ARG A 710 -3.00 -23.44 -48.03
CA ARG A 710 -3.08 -24.63 -48.92
C ARG A 710 -4.47 -24.83 -49.51
N ARG A 711 -5.56 -24.59 -48.77
CA ARG A 711 -6.94 -24.68 -49.30
C ARG A 711 -7.25 -23.56 -50.29
N ALA A 712 -6.87 -22.32 -49.99
CA ALA A 712 -7.06 -21.17 -50.86
C ALA A 712 -6.27 -21.33 -52.17
N GLN A 713 -5.03 -21.84 -52.11
CA GLN A 713 -4.18 -22.09 -53.26
C GLN A 713 -4.71 -23.25 -54.13
N ARG A 714 -5.22 -24.33 -53.52
CA ARG A 714 -5.96 -25.40 -54.24
C ARG A 714 -7.24 -24.89 -54.89
N HIS A 715 -7.99 -24.03 -54.20
CA HIS A 715 -9.23 -23.46 -54.73
C HIS A 715 -8.96 -22.48 -55.88
N TRP A 716 -7.88 -21.69 -55.79
CA TRP A 716 -7.43 -20.80 -56.85
C TRP A 716 -6.95 -21.58 -58.08
N GLN A 717 -6.18 -22.66 -57.89
CA GLN A 717 -5.78 -23.54 -58.99
C GLN A 717 -6.98 -24.23 -59.65
N HIS A 718 -7.99 -24.65 -58.88
CA HIS A 718 -9.23 -25.21 -59.43
C HIS A 718 -10.04 -24.19 -60.24
N ARG A 719 -10.15 -22.93 -59.79
CA ARG A 719 -10.83 -21.88 -60.56
C ARG A 719 -10.08 -21.57 -61.87
N ARG A 720 -8.74 -21.51 -61.82
CA ARG A 720 -7.90 -21.27 -63.00
C ARG A 720 -7.99 -22.42 -64.01
N ALA A 721 -8.04 -23.67 -63.54
CA ALA A 721 -8.27 -24.84 -64.38
C ALA A 721 -9.67 -24.85 -65.03
N ARG A 722 -10.70 -24.39 -64.31
CA ARG A 722 -12.06 -24.24 -64.88
C ARG A 722 -12.14 -23.12 -65.90
N GLN A 723 -11.43 -22.00 -65.68
CA GLN A 723 -11.34 -20.91 -66.67
C GLN A 723 -10.60 -21.33 -67.93
N ARG A 724 -9.48 -22.08 -67.80
CA ARG A 724 -8.77 -22.62 -68.97
C ARG A 724 -9.63 -23.57 -69.80
N ARG A 725 -10.36 -24.50 -69.15
CA ARG A 725 -11.30 -25.39 -69.87
C ARG A 725 -12.45 -24.65 -70.54
N ARG A 726 -12.90 -23.51 -69.98
CA ARG A 726 -13.90 -22.65 -70.63
C ARG A 726 -13.32 -21.90 -71.84
N GLN A 727 -12.08 -21.44 -71.75
CA GLN A 727 -11.38 -20.80 -72.88
C GLN A 727 -11.01 -21.78 -73.99
N GLU A 728 -10.64 -23.02 -73.65
CA GLU A 728 -10.39 -24.10 -74.62
C GLU A 728 -11.67 -24.53 -75.33
N ARG A 729 -12.79 -24.64 -74.61
CA ARG A 729 -14.11 -24.90 -75.23
C ARG A 729 -14.55 -23.77 -76.18
N HIS A 730 -14.22 -22.52 -75.86
CA HIS A 730 -14.49 -21.38 -76.74
C HIS A 730 -13.58 -21.34 -77.98
N ARG A 731 -12.37 -21.92 -77.91
CA ARG A 731 -11.45 -22.04 -79.05
C ARG A 731 -11.74 -23.20 -79.98
N HIS A 732 -12.49 -24.22 -79.53
CA HIS A 732 -12.95 -25.35 -80.36
C HIS A 732 -14.32 -25.12 -81.00
N GLN A 733 -14.94 -23.94 -80.79
CA GLN A 733 -16.21 -23.53 -81.39
C GLN A 733 -16.05 -22.41 -82.44
N HIS A 734 -14.81 -22.15 -82.88
CA HIS A 734 -14.48 -21.30 -84.02
C HIS A 734 -13.64 -22.05 -85.02
#